data_AF-A0A6I3H9M0-F1
#
_entry.id   AF-A0A6I3H9M0-F1
#
_cell.length_a   1.000
_cell.length_b   1.000
_cell.length_c   1.000
_cell.angle_alpha   90.00
_cell.angle_beta   90.00
_cell.angle_gamma   90.00
#
_symmetry.space_group_name_H-M   'P 1'
#
loop_
_entity.id
_entity.type
_entity.pdbx_description
1 polymer ?
#
loop_
_entity_poly.entity_id
_entity_poly.type
_entity_poly.pdbx_seq_one_letter_code
_entity_poly.pdbx_strand_id
1 'polypeptide(L)'
;MELHLATLLYKLGLFSARRAWQVIVSWILILGITAGLALSLGGKLTTSISIDGVPSQQVVDDLQKTFPDASRASGQVVFHKTDGVFNQEDIDAITSALIDTQNLPGISEAFNPFEVQLEIDQSVADLAVGNKKLLDAQAKVDQAELELAAGQQEIDAGKTKLAGGLAEIAKTREELSANLAQVNEGIKQYTDSGASPTVQLLGTKAQLEAGLAELAKQEAIANASAAELGKAELELAAAVEEVAAGKLELEKGRKDLESAQKLIDASANFTTVSNDETVALATIRFDKRGTELEAGTRESVVEYLKEADLNGIEVEFSQELTQSFGDILGVGEIVGLISAAIVLFVLLGTFIGVSLPIFSAIVGVGISATITLALASQIEMTSTTPVLGVMLGLAVGIDYSLFIVNRHRRQLKSGAKLKESIAIANGTSGNAVLFAGVTVVIALVALNLTGIGFVGLMGSMGAIAIVVAVLIALTVTPAALSLIGDRILTKKERASISTPAKRKKAATVKTSKAPVWATKNPWLALAATISVLVIMAIPLSEMRLGLPDGGSEPTDSSAYKSYTLVSDAFGPGFNGQITTVLELNEPVAEEDTLALQAEMASALAGLENVTAAVPAAVSDDKKTFLFQVVPTGGPSSVETEQVVYEIRDLNQMVEDNYDGKIGAIGITATNIDVSDKI
;
A
#
# COMPACT_ATOMS: atom_id res chain seq x y z
N MET A 1 9.37 -53.22 13.94
CA MET A 1 8.49 -52.05 14.17
C MET A 1 7.10 -52.28 13.58
N GLU A 2 7.00 -52.65 12.29
CA GLU A 2 5.71 -52.84 11.60
C GLU A 2 4.73 -53.83 12.25
N LEU A 3 5.21 -54.99 12.73
CA LEU A 3 4.36 -55.99 13.39
C LEU A 3 3.70 -55.46 14.67
N HIS A 4 4.38 -54.61 15.45
CA HIS A 4 3.82 -54.03 16.67
C HIS A 4 2.71 -53.01 16.33
N LEU A 5 2.93 -52.18 15.32
CA LEU A 5 1.97 -51.16 14.88
C LEU A 5 0.70 -51.79 14.30
N ALA A 6 0.83 -52.80 13.44
CA ALA A 6 -0.29 -53.55 12.90
C ALA A 6 -1.15 -54.20 14.01
N THR A 7 -0.48 -54.70 15.07
CA THR A 7 -1.17 -55.31 16.21
C THR A 7 -1.92 -54.28 17.06
N LEU A 8 -1.35 -53.07 17.23
CA LEU A 8 -2.01 -51.95 17.90
C LEU A 8 -3.25 -51.48 17.13
N LEU A 9 -3.11 -51.26 15.82
CA LEU A 9 -4.22 -50.84 14.96
C LEU A 9 -5.32 -51.89 14.87
N TYR A 10 -4.95 -53.18 14.89
CA TYR A 10 -5.91 -54.28 15.02
C TYR A 10 -6.73 -54.18 16.33
N LYS A 11 -6.04 -53.99 17.46
CA LYS A 11 -6.70 -53.82 18.78
C LYS A 11 -7.58 -52.58 18.81
N LEU A 12 -7.13 -51.48 18.22
CA LEU A 12 -7.89 -50.23 18.11
C LEU A 12 -9.16 -50.43 17.27
N GLY A 13 -9.05 -51.07 16.10
CA GLY A 13 -10.21 -51.36 15.25
C GLY A 13 -11.21 -52.29 15.94
N LEU A 14 -10.73 -53.29 16.68
CA LEU A 14 -11.58 -54.19 17.46
C LEU A 14 -12.26 -53.46 18.63
N PHE A 15 -11.55 -52.56 19.31
CA PHE A 15 -12.10 -51.73 20.38
C PHE A 15 -13.22 -50.84 19.84
N SER A 16 -12.95 -50.11 18.76
CA SER A 16 -13.91 -49.23 18.10
C SER A 16 -15.14 -49.99 17.60
N ALA A 17 -14.96 -51.20 17.05
CA ALA A 17 -16.08 -52.06 16.67
C ALA A 17 -16.91 -52.57 17.86
N ARG A 18 -16.27 -52.87 19.01
CA ARG A 18 -16.98 -53.37 20.20
C ARG A 18 -17.77 -52.26 20.90
N ARG A 19 -17.24 -51.04 20.92
CA ARG A 19 -17.80 -49.87 21.62
C ARG A 19 -18.23 -48.78 20.65
N ALA A 20 -18.81 -49.17 19.52
CA ALA A 20 -19.07 -48.28 18.39
C ALA A 20 -19.85 -47.00 18.78
N TRP A 21 -20.89 -47.12 19.60
CA TRP A 21 -21.64 -45.97 20.11
C TRP A 21 -20.79 -45.03 20.98
N GLN A 22 -19.94 -45.57 21.85
CA GLN A 22 -19.06 -44.75 22.69
C GLN A 22 -18.08 -43.96 21.81
N VAL A 23 -17.47 -44.61 20.81
CA VAL A 23 -16.52 -43.93 19.91
C VAL A 23 -17.20 -42.82 19.10
N ILE A 24 -18.35 -43.09 18.50
CA ILE A 24 -19.06 -42.09 17.68
C ILE A 24 -19.53 -40.92 18.56
N VAL A 25 -20.12 -41.21 19.73
CA VAL A 25 -20.58 -40.15 20.65
C VAL A 25 -19.41 -39.33 21.17
N SER A 26 -18.26 -39.95 21.49
CA SER A 26 -17.06 -39.22 21.90
C SER A 26 -16.59 -38.24 20.83
N TRP A 27 -16.58 -38.63 19.55
CA TRP A 27 -16.18 -37.72 18.46
C TRP A 27 -17.21 -36.61 18.19
N ILE A 28 -18.51 -36.92 18.28
CA ILE A 28 -19.55 -35.89 18.20
C ILE A 28 -19.44 -34.90 19.38
N LEU A 29 -19.10 -35.39 20.57
CA LEU A 29 -18.87 -34.56 21.74
C LEU A 29 -17.62 -33.68 21.55
N ILE A 30 -16.54 -34.23 21.00
CA ILE A 30 -15.35 -33.45 20.62
C ILE A 30 -15.74 -32.34 19.64
N LEU A 31 -16.50 -32.64 18.58
CA LEU A 31 -17.01 -31.63 17.65
C LEU A 31 -17.84 -30.56 18.35
N GLY A 32 -18.72 -30.93 19.27
CA GLY A 32 -19.51 -29.99 20.06
C GLY A 32 -18.64 -29.10 20.94
N ILE A 33 -17.59 -29.65 21.56
CA ILE A 33 -16.63 -28.88 22.37
C ILE A 33 -15.83 -27.92 21.48
N THR A 34 -15.26 -28.39 20.37
CA THR A 34 -14.44 -27.55 19.50
C THR A 34 -15.28 -26.48 18.82
N ALA A 35 -16.51 -26.79 18.42
CA ALA A 35 -17.46 -25.80 17.92
C ALA A 35 -17.84 -24.77 18.99
N GLY A 36 -18.08 -25.21 20.24
CA GLY A 36 -18.34 -24.31 21.36
C GLY A 36 -17.17 -23.36 21.64
N LEU A 37 -15.94 -23.89 21.59
CA LEU A 37 -14.71 -23.09 21.71
C LEU A 37 -14.54 -22.12 20.53
N ALA A 38 -14.83 -22.55 19.31
CA ALA A 38 -14.79 -21.69 18.14
C ALA A 38 -15.81 -20.55 18.22
N LEU A 39 -16.99 -20.79 18.80
CA LEU A 39 -18.01 -19.75 18.97
C LEU A 39 -17.70 -18.80 20.14
N SER A 40 -17.04 -19.27 21.20
CA SER A 40 -16.75 -18.45 22.38
C SER A 40 -15.39 -17.75 22.34
N LEU A 41 -14.40 -18.38 21.71
CA LEU A 41 -13.01 -17.94 21.61
C LEU A 41 -12.57 -17.81 20.14
N GLY A 42 -13.47 -17.85 19.17
CA GLY A 42 -13.11 -17.67 17.77
C GLY A 42 -12.61 -16.26 17.51
N GLY A 43 -11.41 -16.13 16.96
CA GLY A 43 -10.90 -14.87 16.45
C GLY A 43 -11.51 -14.51 15.10
N LYS A 44 -11.34 -13.25 14.68
CA LYS A 44 -11.69 -12.83 13.32
C LYS A 44 -10.57 -13.27 12.38
N LEU A 45 -10.92 -13.86 11.23
CA LEU A 45 -9.98 -14.17 10.17
C LEU A 45 -9.69 -12.89 9.39
N THR A 46 -8.41 -12.66 9.06
CA THR A 46 -8.01 -11.53 8.20
C THR A 46 -7.97 -11.98 6.74
N THR A 47 -8.24 -11.05 5.83
CA THR A 47 -8.06 -11.26 4.38
C THR A 47 -6.74 -10.72 3.88
N SER A 48 -6.01 -9.97 4.69
CA SER A 48 -4.69 -9.45 4.32
C SER A 48 -3.57 -10.41 4.75
N ILE A 49 -2.42 -10.26 4.11
CA ILE A 49 -1.23 -11.07 4.36
C ILE A 49 -0.16 -10.13 4.91
N SER A 50 0.33 -10.41 6.12
CA SER A 50 1.56 -9.81 6.67
C SER A 50 2.71 -10.81 6.53
N ILE A 51 3.91 -10.31 6.25
CA ILE A 51 5.08 -11.15 5.98
C ILE A 51 6.24 -10.68 6.85
N ASP A 52 6.40 -11.34 8.00
CA ASP A 52 7.44 -10.95 8.94
C ASP A 52 8.85 -11.12 8.35
N GLY A 53 9.70 -10.12 8.57
CA GLY A 53 11.12 -10.17 8.25
C GLY A 53 11.46 -9.98 6.78
N VAL A 54 10.59 -9.35 5.98
CA VAL A 54 10.96 -8.80 4.67
C VAL A 54 11.18 -7.27 4.74
N PRO A 55 12.07 -6.70 3.90
CA PRO A 55 12.33 -5.25 3.88
C PRO A 55 11.06 -4.38 3.74
N SER A 56 10.15 -4.71 2.83
CA SER A 56 8.91 -3.94 2.63
C SER A 56 8.05 -3.89 3.88
N GLN A 57 7.94 -5.00 4.62
CA GLN A 57 7.19 -5.07 5.87
C GLN A 57 7.83 -4.23 6.98
N GLN A 58 9.16 -4.17 7.04
CA GLN A 58 9.86 -3.32 8.02
C GLN A 58 9.53 -1.84 7.79
N VAL A 59 9.51 -1.40 6.53
CA VAL A 59 9.13 -0.02 6.18
C VAL A 59 7.66 0.24 6.56
N VAL A 60 6.75 -0.71 6.32
CA VAL A 60 5.34 -0.59 6.76
C VAL A 60 5.21 -0.52 8.29
N ASP A 61 6.02 -1.27 9.03
CA ASP A 61 6.01 -1.29 10.50
C ASP A 61 6.63 -0.03 11.10
N ASP A 62 7.66 0.54 10.46
CA ASP A 62 8.28 1.80 10.89
C ASP A 62 7.38 2.98 10.55
N LEU A 63 6.79 2.99 9.34
CA LEU A 63 5.76 3.96 8.95
C LEU A 63 4.58 3.96 9.93
N GLN A 64 4.21 2.81 10.49
CA GLN A 64 3.18 2.74 11.53
C GLN A 64 3.54 3.55 12.78
N LYS A 65 4.81 3.54 13.19
CA LYS A 65 5.27 4.17 14.42
C LYS A 65 5.41 5.68 14.25
N THR A 66 5.89 6.09 13.08
CA THR A 66 6.22 7.50 12.77
C THR A 66 5.06 8.24 12.12
N PHE A 67 4.28 7.59 11.26
CA PHE A 67 3.14 8.17 10.55
C PHE A 67 1.95 7.20 10.42
N PRO A 68 1.22 6.91 11.54
CA PRO A 68 0.17 5.89 11.57
C PRO A 68 -0.90 6.05 10.48
N ASP A 69 -1.27 7.29 10.14
CA ASP A 69 -2.34 7.61 9.19
C ASP A 69 -2.00 7.20 7.76
N ALA A 70 -0.71 7.22 7.40
CA ALA A 70 -0.23 6.75 6.11
C ALA A 70 -0.21 5.23 5.98
N SER A 71 -0.29 4.50 7.10
CA SER A 71 -0.30 3.03 7.12
C SER A 71 -1.71 2.42 7.05
N ARG A 72 -2.74 3.27 6.96
CA ARG A 72 -4.15 2.85 6.88
C ARG A 72 -4.42 2.14 5.55
N ALA A 73 -5.39 1.22 5.55
CA ALA A 73 -5.80 0.54 4.33
C ALA A 73 -6.46 1.53 3.36
N SER A 74 -6.29 1.29 2.07
CA SER A 74 -6.97 1.99 1.01
C SER A 74 -7.44 1.04 -0.08
N GLY A 75 -8.42 1.46 -0.86
CA GLY A 75 -8.84 0.77 -2.07
C GLY A 75 -9.34 1.75 -3.12
N GLN A 76 -9.19 1.39 -4.39
CA GLN A 76 -9.58 2.25 -5.51
C GLN A 76 -10.99 1.90 -6.03
N VAL A 77 -11.71 2.95 -6.41
CA VAL A 77 -13.00 2.88 -7.09
C VAL A 77 -12.85 3.61 -8.43
N VAL A 78 -13.25 2.94 -9.51
CA VAL A 78 -13.14 3.45 -10.88
C VAL A 78 -14.55 3.78 -11.37
N PHE A 79 -14.77 5.05 -11.69
CA PHE A 79 -15.98 5.51 -12.35
C PHE A 79 -15.70 5.59 -13.85
N HIS A 80 -16.55 4.97 -14.67
CA HIS A 80 -16.40 4.94 -16.12
C HIS A 80 -17.70 5.38 -16.80
N LYS A 81 -17.64 6.47 -17.57
CA LYS A 81 -18.75 6.95 -18.37
C LYS A 81 -18.86 6.12 -19.64
N THR A 82 -19.99 5.43 -19.79
CA THR A 82 -20.26 4.60 -20.99
C THR A 82 -20.72 5.41 -22.20
N ASP A 83 -21.22 6.63 -21.94
CA ASP A 83 -21.97 7.46 -22.88
C ASP A 83 -21.36 8.86 -23.01
N GLY A 84 -20.15 8.97 -23.57
CA GLY A 84 -19.46 10.24 -23.76
C GLY A 84 -18.58 10.62 -22.57
N VAL A 85 -18.40 11.93 -22.34
CA VAL A 85 -17.52 12.47 -21.28
C VAL A 85 -18.32 12.85 -20.03
N PHE A 86 -17.65 12.93 -18.88
CA PHE A 86 -18.26 13.43 -17.65
C PHE A 86 -18.77 14.86 -17.82
N ASN A 87 -20.04 15.08 -17.52
CA ASN A 87 -20.63 16.42 -17.42
C ASN A 87 -20.76 16.85 -15.95
N GLN A 88 -21.22 18.08 -15.70
CA GLN A 88 -21.36 18.59 -14.33
C GLN A 88 -22.33 17.77 -13.46
N GLU A 89 -23.42 17.25 -14.04
CA GLU A 89 -24.39 16.41 -13.31
C GLU A 89 -23.74 15.08 -12.89
N ASP A 90 -22.89 14.51 -13.75
CA ASP A 90 -22.12 13.31 -13.45
C ASP A 90 -21.12 13.56 -12.30
N ILE A 91 -20.38 14.67 -12.36
CA ILE A 91 -19.42 15.08 -11.34
C ILE A 91 -20.12 15.31 -9.99
N ASP A 92 -21.25 16.01 -10.00
CA ASP A 92 -22.03 16.29 -8.79
C ASP A 92 -22.59 14.99 -8.17
N ALA A 93 -23.02 14.04 -9.01
CA ALA A 93 -23.52 12.74 -8.57
C ALA A 93 -22.42 11.86 -7.96
N ILE A 94 -21.25 11.76 -8.61
CA ILE A 94 -20.08 11.04 -8.06
C ILE A 94 -19.62 11.67 -6.76
N THR A 95 -19.51 13.00 -6.71
CA THR A 95 -19.11 13.75 -5.51
C THR A 95 -20.06 13.45 -4.35
N SER A 96 -21.37 13.48 -4.60
CA SER A 96 -22.38 13.16 -3.60
C SER A 96 -22.27 11.72 -3.10
N ALA A 97 -22.06 10.75 -4.00
CA ALA A 97 -21.89 9.35 -3.63
C ALA A 97 -20.61 9.12 -2.80
N LEU A 98 -19.52 9.83 -3.08
CA LEU A 98 -18.29 9.74 -2.30
C LEU A 98 -18.43 10.39 -0.91
N ILE A 99 -19.13 11.52 -0.79
CA ILE A 99 -19.45 12.15 0.50
C ILE A 99 -20.27 11.19 1.38
N ASP A 100 -21.28 10.53 0.81
CA ASP A 100 -22.07 9.56 1.53
C ASP A 100 -21.26 8.30 1.90
N THR A 101 -20.35 7.86 1.01
CA THR A 101 -19.41 6.77 1.29
C THR A 101 -18.50 7.10 2.47
N GLN A 102 -18.01 8.35 2.57
CA GLN A 102 -17.20 8.80 3.70
C GLN A 102 -17.96 8.76 5.03
N ASN A 103 -19.30 8.88 5.01
CA ASN A 103 -20.13 8.78 6.21
C ASN A 103 -20.36 7.32 6.67
N LEU A 104 -19.90 6.31 5.92
CA LEU A 104 -19.99 4.91 6.31
C LEU A 104 -19.01 4.59 7.47
N PRO A 105 -19.38 3.67 8.38
CA PRO A 105 -18.54 3.33 9.52
C PRO A 105 -17.24 2.63 9.07
N GLY A 106 -16.09 3.14 9.52
CA GLY A 106 -14.77 2.59 9.22
C GLY A 106 -14.06 3.25 8.04
N ILE A 107 -14.64 4.30 7.45
CA ILE A 107 -14.05 5.11 6.39
C ILE A 107 -13.48 6.39 6.99
N SER A 108 -12.19 6.61 6.75
CA SER A 108 -11.51 7.83 7.16
C SER A 108 -11.74 8.94 6.15
N GLU A 109 -11.63 8.62 4.86
CA GLU A 109 -11.70 9.61 3.78
C GLU A 109 -12.04 8.94 2.44
N ALA A 110 -12.82 9.64 1.62
CA ALA A 110 -13.09 9.26 0.24
C ALA A 110 -12.58 10.40 -0.67
N PHE A 111 -11.44 10.17 -1.32
CA PHE A 111 -10.82 11.18 -2.18
C PHE A 111 -11.62 11.34 -3.47
N ASN A 112 -12.11 12.56 -3.70
CA ASN A 112 -12.84 12.91 -4.92
C ASN A 112 -11.86 13.12 -6.09
N PRO A 113 -11.92 12.30 -7.16
CA PRO A 113 -10.97 12.41 -8.27
C PRO A 113 -11.01 13.77 -8.96
N PHE A 114 -12.17 14.43 -9.01
CA PHE A 114 -12.31 15.72 -9.70
C PHE A 114 -11.75 16.87 -8.86
N GLU A 115 -11.85 16.80 -7.53
CA GLU A 115 -11.23 17.79 -6.64
C GLU A 115 -9.71 17.67 -6.67
N VAL A 116 -9.19 16.43 -6.61
CA VAL A 116 -7.74 16.17 -6.73
C VAL A 116 -7.22 16.62 -8.09
N GLN A 117 -7.94 16.35 -9.18
CA GLN A 117 -7.54 16.81 -10.51
C GLN A 117 -7.53 18.34 -10.61
N LEU A 118 -8.53 19.00 -10.02
CA LEU A 118 -8.60 20.45 -9.99
C LEU A 118 -7.43 21.06 -9.20
N GLU A 119 -7.01 20.45 -8.08
CA GLU A 119 -5.84 20.89 -7.31
C GLU A 119 -4.53 20.75 -8.10
N ILE A 120 -4.39 19.66 -8.86
CA ILE A 120 -3.25 19.46 -9.78
C ILE A 120 -3.23 20.57 -10.85
N ASP A 121 -4.36 20.80 -11.52
CA ASP A 121 -4.50 21.81 -12.57
C ASP A 121 -4.24 23.23 -12.05
N GLN A 122 -4.72 23.55 -10.84
CA GLN A 122 -4.49 24.82 -10.16
C GLN A 122 -3.02 25.01 -9.81
N SER A 123 -2.34 23.96 -9.32
CA SER A 123 -0.90 24.03 -9.00
C SER A 123 -0.07 24.41 -10.24
N VAL A 124 -0.43 23.85 -11.41
CA VAL A 124 0.20 24.21 -12.70
C VAL A 124 -0.07 25.66 -13.09
N ALA A 125 -1.31 26.12 -12.92
CA ALA A 125 -1.69 27.51 -13.22
C ALA A 125 -0.98 28.51 -12.28
N ASP A 126 -0.87 28.17 -11.00
CA ASP A 126 -0.23 29.02 -9.98
C ASP A 126 1.27 29.20 -10.23
N LEU A 127 1.96 28.20 -10.80
CA LEU A 127 3.34 28.37 -11.26
C LEU A 127 3.48 29.47 -12.33
N ALA A 128 2.57 29.51 -13.31
CA ALA A 128 2.61 30.53 -14.36
C ALA A 128 2.37 31.93 -13.78
N VAL A 129 1.45 32.04 -12.81
CA VAL A 129 1.18 33.29 -12.08
C VAL A 129 2.38 33.69 -11.21
N GLY A 130 2.99 32.75 -10.50
CA GLY A 130 4.18 32.95 -9.67
C GLY A 130 5.36 33.48 -10.49
N ASN A 131 5.61 32.88 -11.66
CA ASN A 131 6.66 33.30 -12.58
C ASN A 131 6.49 34.76 -13.00
N LYS A 132 5.26 35.15 -13.35
CA LYS A 132 4.94 36.53 -13.71
C LYS A 132 5.15 37.49 -12.54
N LYS A 133 4.69 37.13 -11.34
CA LYS A 133 4.88 37.96 -10.12
C LYS A 133 6.36 38.18 -9.82
N LEU A 134 7.20 37.16 -10.00
CA LEU A 134 8.65 37.26 -9.82
C LEU A 134 9.31 38.19 -10.82
N LEU A 135 8.91 38.13 -12.10
CA LEU A 135 9.40 39.06 -13.13
C LEU A 135 8.98 40.50 -12.83
N ASP A 136 7.73 40.71 -12.42
CA ASP A 136 7.22 42.02 -12.06
C ASP A 136 7.93 42.58 -10.80
N ALA A 137 8.22 41.72 -9.82
CA ALA A 137 8.97 42.09 -8.62
C ALA A 137 10.44 42.41 -8.94
N GLN A 138 11.08 41.64 -9.82
CA GLN A 138 12.44 41.94 -10.29
C GLN A 138 12.51 43.32 -10.97
N ALA A 139 11.56 43.63 -11.86
CA ALA A 139 11.51 44.92 -12.54
C ALA A 139 11.34 46.10 -11.56
N LYS A 140 10.59 45.92 -10.47
CA LYS A 140 10.46 46.94 -9.41
C LYS A 140 11.75 47.15 -8.64
N VAL A 141 12.46 46.07 -8.31
CA VAL A 141 13.76 46.16 -7.64
C VAL A 141 14.77 46.86 -8.54
N ASP A 142 14.85 46.50 -9.82
CA ASP A 142 15.73 47.14 -10.79
C ASP A 142 15.42 48.65 -10.94
N GLN A 143 14.14 49.01 -10.97
CA GLN A 143 13.72 50.42 -11.01
C GLN A 143 14.12 51.16 -9.73
N ALA A 144 13.89 50.56 -8.56
CA ALA A 144 14.26 51.16 -7.28
C ALA A 144 15.77 51.37 -7.19
N GLU A 145 16.59 50.45 -7.70
CA GLU A 145 18.06 50.64 -7.78
C GLU A 145 18.46 51.84 -8.64
N LEU A 146 17.78 52.06 -9.76
CA LEU A 146 18.00 53.23 -10.61
C LEU A 146 17.62 54.53 -9.89
N GLU A 147 16.50 54.52 -9.15
CA GLU A 147 16.04 55.66 -8.35
C GLU A 147 17.00 55.97 -7.20
N LEU A 148 17.52 54.94 -6.52
CA LEU A 148 18.56 55.08 -5.49
C LEU A 148 19.85 55.70 -6.05
N ALA A 149 20.30 55.24 -7.23
CA ALA A 149 21.48 55.79 -7.88
C ALA A 149 21.29 57.26 -8.28
N ALA A 150 20.11 57.62 -8.77
CA ALA A 150 19.76 59.00 -9.10
C ALA A 150 19.69 59.89 -7.85
N GLY A 151 19.01 59.42 -6.79
CA GLY A 151 18.90 60.14 -5.51
C GLY A 151 20.26 60.39 -4.85
N GLN A 152 21.15 59.40 -4.89
CA GLN A 152 22.54 59.57 -4.42
C GLN A 152 23.29 60.66 -5.20
N GLN A 153 23.17 60.68 -6.54
CA GLN A 153 23.78 61.73 -7.37
C GLN A 153 23.22 63.13 -7.04
N GLU A 154 21.92 63.26 -6.82
CA GLU A 154 21.29 64.53 -6.45
C GLU A 154 21.77 65.03 -5.09
N ILE A 155 21.87 64.15 -4.10
CA ILE A 155 22.41 64.47 -2.77
C ILE A 155 23.87 64.92 -2.87
N ASP A 156 24.70 64.22 -3.63
CA ASP A 156 26.12 64.56 -3.81
C ASP A 156 26.31 65.89 -4.54
N ALA A 157 25.51 66.15 -5.58
CA ALA A 157 25.47 67.44 -6.26
C ALA A 157 24.99 68.56 -5.32
N GLY A 158 23.96 68.30 -4.52
CA GLY A 158 23.41 69.21 -3.52
C GLY A 158 24.44 69.60 -2.46
N LYS A 159 25.16 68.61 -1.91
CA LYS A 159 26.28 68.83 -0.97
C LYS A 159 27.40 69.65 -1.59
N THR A 160 27.78 69.35 -2.83
CA THR A 160 28.82 70.11 -3.54
C THR A 160 28.42 71.57 -3.71
N LYS A 161 27.17 71.83 -4.12
CA LYS A 161 26.63 73.20 -4.26
C LYS A 161 26.53 73.93 -2.92
N LEU A 162 26.08 73.24 -1.87
CA LEU A 162 25.99 73.79 -0.51
C LEU A 162 27.38 74.16 0.03
N ALA A 163 28.37 73.29 -0.13
CA ALA A 163 29.75 73.55 0.29
C ALA A 163 30.35 74.76 -0.44
N GLY A 164 30.12 74.87 -1.76
CA GLY A 164 30.53 76.03 -2.55
C GLY A 164 29.87 77.33 -2.08
N GLY A 165 28.55 77.31 -1.85
CA GLY A 165 27.80 78.48 -1.36
C GLY A 165 28.21 78.92 0.04
N LEU A 166 28.44 77.97 0.96
CA LEU A 166 28.94 78.27 2.31
C LEU A 166 30.36 78.87 2.27
N ALA A 167 31.23 78.38 1.37
CA ALA A 167 32.56 78.94 1.18
C ALA A 167 32.51 80.40 0.66
N GLU A 168 31.59 80.69 -0.26
CA GLU A 168 31.37 82.05 -0.80
C GLU A 168 30.79 83.00 0.25
N ILE A 169 29.82 82.52 1.05
CA ILE A 169 29.26 83.27 2.20
C ILE A 169 30.37 83.58 3.21
N ALA A 170 31.22 82.60 3.55
CA ALA A 170 32.33 82.78 4.49
C ALA A 170 33.33 83.82 3.98
N LYS A 171 33.72 83.74 2.70
CA LYS A 171 34.62 84.72 2.08
C LYS A 171 34.02 86.13 2.06
N THR A 172 32.77 86.27 1.64
CA THR A 172 32.08 87.57 1.57
C THR A 172 31.91 88.19 2.96
N ARG A 173 31.65 87.35 3.97
CA ARG A 173 31.58 87.78 5.38
C ARG A 173 32.93 88.30 5.88
N GLU A 174 34.01 87.61 5.56
CA GLU A 174 35.38 88.04 5.89
C GLU A 174 35.68 89.41 5.27
N GLU A 175 35.40 89.60 3.99
CA GLU A 175 35.59 90.88 3.28
C GLU A 175 34.73 92.02 3.86
N LEU A 176 33.44 91.79 4.08
CA LEU A 176 32.54 92.81 4.64
C LEU A 176 32.89 93.16 6.09
N SER A 177 33.29 92.18 6.89
CA SER A 177 33.69 92.40 8.29
C SER A 177 35.02 93.18 8.39
N ALA A 178 35.99 92.89 7.51
CA ALA A 178 37.22 93.66 7.40
C ALA A 178 36.97 95.12 6.98
N ASN A 179 36.12 95.33 5.98
CA ASN A 179 35.69 96.67 5.53
C ASN A 179 34.96 97.44 6.65
N LEU A 180 34.08 96.77 7.38
CA LEU A 180 33.34 97.37 8.50
C LEU A 180 34.26 97.73 9.67
N ALA A 181 35.27 96.90 9.96
CA ALA A 181 36.30 97.22 10.95
C ALA A 181 37.11 98.46 10.55
N GLN A 182 37.50 98.59 9.28
CA GLN A 182 38.21 99.75 8.76
C GLN A 182 37.37 101.04 8.84
N VAL A 183 36.08 100.97 8.48
CA VAL A 183 35.15 102.10 8.58
C VAL A 183 34.92 102.50 10.04
N ASN A 184 34.77 101.54 10.95
CA ASN A 184 34.61 101.82 12.38
C ASN A 184 35.86 102.47 13.00
N GLU A 185 37.05 102.03 12.63
CA GLU A 185 38.30 102.67 13.06
C GLU A 185 38.42 104.10 12.50
N GLY A 186 38.01 104.34 11.25
CA GLY A 186 37.92 105.68 10.68
C GLY A 186 36.93 106.59 11.41
N ILE A 187 35.75 106.08 11.79
CA ILE A 187 34.77 106.82 12.61
C ILE A 187 35.38 107.17 13.98
N LYS A 188 36.08 106.22 14.62
CA LYS A 188 36.76 106.44 15.90
C LYS A 188 37.81 107.56 15.81
N GLN A 189 38.64 107.57 14.77
CA GLN A 189 39.63 108.64 14.52
C GLN A 189 39.00 110.03 14.33
N TYR A 190 37.84 110.12 13.64
CA TYR A 190 37.07 111.38 13.51
C TYR A 190 36.47 111.85 14.84
N THR A 191 36.03 110.91 15.68
CA THR A 191 35.38 111.21 16.97
C THR A 191 36.41 111.62 18.03
N ASP A 192 37.57 110.96 18.06
CA ASP A 192 38.69 111.25 18.97
C ASP A 192 39.36 112.61 18.67
N SER A 193 39.15 113.17 17.47
CA SER A 193 39.61 114.51 17.07
C SER A 193 38.59 115.63 17.34
N GLY A 194 37.45 115.33 17.99
CA GLY A 194 36.46 116.32 18.41
C GLY A 194 35.47 116.76 17.32
N ALA A 195 35.43 116.08 16.17
CA ALA A 195 34.55 116.37 15.04
C ALA A 195 33.40 115.33 14.92
N SER A 196 32.24 115.75 14.41
CA SER A 196 31.12 114.84 14.13
C SER A 196 31.38 114.03 12.84
N PRO A 197 31.17 112.69 12.84
CA PRO A 197 31.30 111.87 11.64
C PRO A 197 30.41 112.36 10.50
N THR A 198 30.92 112.36 9.26
CA THR A 198 30.17 112.81 8.08
C THR A 198 29.01 111.85 7.77
N VAL A 199 27.87 112.38 7.30
CA VAL A 199 26.68 111.60 6.90
C VAL A 199 27.03 110.44 5.94
N GLN A 200 28.01 110.65 5.06
CA GLN A 200 28.47 109.65 4.11
C GLN A 200 29.13 108.42 4.80
N LEU A 201 29.95 108.64 5.83
CA LEU A 201 30.66 107.59 6.58
C LEU A 201 29.68 106.73 7.41
N LEU A 202 28.69 107.37 8.05
CA LEU A 202 27.60 106.69 8.74
C LEU A 202 26.71 105.89 7.77
N GLY A 203 26.46 106.44 6.58
CA GLY A 203 25.75 105.73 5.50
C GLY A 203 26.50 104.48 5.02
N THR A 204 27.82 104.55 4.85
CA THR A 204 28.63 103.38 4.46
C THR A 204 28.63 102.30 5.54
N LYS A 205 28.72 102.68 6.82
CA LYS A 205 28.60 101.74 7.95
C LYS A 205 27.25 101.02 7.95
N ALA A 206 26.14 101.76 7.84
CA ALA A 206 24.80 101.19 7.78
C ALA A 206 24.63 100.24 6.58
N GLN A 207 25.25 100.55 5.43
CA GLN A 207 25.22 99.70 4.24
C GLN A 207 25.99 98.38 4.45
N LEU A 208 27.14 98.41 5.13
CA LEU A 208 27.92 97.21 5.46
C LEU A 208 27.22 96.34 6.53
N GLU A 209 26.60 96.97 7.54
CA GLU A 209 25.79 96.27 8.55
C GLU A 209 24.57 95.60 7.92
N ALA A 210 23.90 96.27 6.99
CA ALA A 210 22.80 95.67 6.21
C ALA A 210 23.28 94.50 5.33
N GLY A 211 24.48 94.59 4.74
CA GLY A 211 25.10 93.49 3.99
C GLY A 211 25.41 92.26 4.85
N LEU A 212 25.92 92.46 6.07
CA LEU A 212 26.14 91.36 7.02
C LEU A 212 24.82 90.74 7.51
N ALA A 213 23.78 91.54 7.71
CA ALA A 213 22.45 91.04 8.06
C ALA A 213 21.83 90.21 6.93
N GLU A 214 22.06 90.59 5.67
CA GLU A 214 21.61 89.81 4.51
C GLU A 214 22.39 88.49 4.36
N LEU A 215 23.71 88.49 4.58
CA LEU A 215 24.51 87.25 4.65
C LEU A 215 24.02 86.30 5.75
N ALA A 216 23.63 86.83 6.92
CA ALA A 216 23.08 86.00 7.99
C ALA A 216 21.78 85.29 7.57
N LYS A 217 20.94 85.92 6.72
CA LYS A 217 19.77 85.25 6.13
C LYS A 217 20.19 84.17 5.14
N GLN A 218 21.18 84.43 4.29
CA GLN A 218 21.71 83.44 3.35
C GLN A 218 22.31 82.22 4.06
N GLU A 219 23.03 82.43 5.17
CA GLU A 219 23.57 81.37 6.03
C GLU A 219 22.44 80.56 6.69
N ALA A 220 21.37 81.21 7.16
CA ALA A 220 20.19 80.51 7.68
C ALA A 220 19.50 79.64 6.61
N ILE A 221 19.40 80.14 5.37
CA ILE A 221 18.88 79.36 4.22
C ILE A 221 19.79 78.18 3.92
N ALA A 222 21.12 78.38 3.90
CA ALA A 222 22.08 77.31 3.66
C ALA A 222 22.02 76.22 4.73
N ASN A 223 21.88 76.59 6.00
CA ASN A 223 21.70 75.64 7.11
C ASN A 223 20.36 74.87 7.01
N ALA A 224 19.30 75.53 6.54
CA ALA A 224 18.02 74.85 6.26
C ALA A 224 18.17 73.84 5.12
N SER A 225 18.86 74.20 4.03
CA SER A 225 19.18 73.26 2.94
C SER A 225 20.07 72.10 3.38
N ALA A 226 21.00 72.33 4.33
CA ALA A 226 21.80 71.26 4.93
C ALA A 226 20.93 70.25 5.70
N ALA A 227 19.93 70.74 6.45
CA ALA A 227 18.99 69.90 7.16
C ALA A 227 18.06 69.10 6.22
N GLU A 228 17.66 69.68 5.08
CA GLU A 228 16.92 68.97 4.03
C GLU A 228 17.76 67.87 3.37
N LEU A 229 19.02 68.13 3.05
CA LEU A 229 19.94 67.11 2.53
C LEU A 229 20.15 65.97 3.54
N GLY A 230 20.29 66.28 4.83
CA GLY A 230 20.40 65.26 5.87
C GLY A 230 19.14 64.38 6.01
N LYS A 231 17.95 64.92 5.74
CA LYS A 231 16.71 64.11 5.66
C LYS A 231 16.70 63.22 4.43
N ALA A 232 17.07 63.76 3.27
CA ALA A 232 17.16 63.00 2.03
C ALA A 232 18.16 61.83 2.14
N GLU A 233 19.27 62.02 2.86
CA GLU A 233 20.23 60.94 3.16
C GLU A 233 19.62 59.81 4.00
N LEU A 234 18.82 60.17 5.02
CA LEU A 234 18.15 59.17 5.87
C LEU A 234 17.07 58.42 5.09
N GLU A 235 16.31 59.11 4.24
CA GLU A 235 15.32 58.50 3.36
C GLU A 235 15.98 57.57 2.34
N LEU A 236 17.10 57.99 1.74
CA LEU A 236 17.88 57.16 0.83
C LEU A 236 18.42 55.91 1.55
N ALA A 237 18.96 56.05 2.77
CA ALA A 237 19.45 54.93 3.55
C ALA A 237 18.34 53.90 3.87
N ALA A 238 17.14 54.38 4.22
CA ALA A 238 15.99 53.51 4.44
C ALA A 238 15.55 52.79 3.15
N ALA A 239 15.52 53.50 2.02
CA ALA A 239 15.18 52.90 0.72
C ALA A 239 16.23 51.86 0.26
N VAL A 240 17.51 52.05 0.59
CA VAL A 240 18.56 51.04 0.34
C VAL A 240 18.29 49.76 1.13
N GLU A 241 17.89 49.86 2.39
CA GLU A 241 17.53 48.68 3.21
C GLU A 241 16.30 47.96 2.65
N GLU A 242 15.28 48.70 2.20
CA GLU A 242 14.08 48.13 1.58
C GLU A 242 14.40 47.37 0.29
N VAL A 243 15.24 47.93 -0.58
CA VAL A 243 15.71 47.24 -1.80
C VAL A 243 16.52 46.00 -1.47
N ALA A 244 17.36 46.05 -0.43
CA ALA A 244 18.11 44.88 0.01
C ALA A 244 17.19 43.76 0.54
N ALA A 245 16.16 44.09 1.31
CA ALA A 245 15.15 43.14 1.76
C ALA A 245 14.37 42.55 0.57
N GLY A 246 13.94 43.38 -0.38
CA GLY A 246 13.23 42.94 -1.59
C GLY A 246 14.05 41.97 -2.45
N LYS A 247 15.38 42.16 -2.51
CA LYS A 247 16.26 41.20 -3.19
C LYS A 247 16.32 39.83 -2.51
N LEU A 248 16.36 39.80 -1.18
CA LEU A 248 16.35 38.53 -0.44
C LEU A 248 15.02 37.79 -0.63
N GLU A 249 13.89 38.51 -0.63
CA GLU A 249 12.58 37.93 -0.96
C GLU A 249 12.52 37.40 -2.40
N LEU A 250 13.11 38.13 -3.36
CA LEU A 250 13.21 37.67 -4.75
C LEU A 250 14.03 36.38 -4.88
N GLU A 251 15.17 36.28 -4.19
CA GLU A 251 15.98 35.06 -4.20
C GLU A 251 15.23 33.87 -3.59
N LYS A 252 14.55 34.09 -2.46
CA LYS A 252 13.70 33.06 -1.85
C LYS A 252 12.58 32.62 -2.78
N GLY A 253 11.82 33.58 -3.32
CA GLY A 253 10.73 33.30 -4.25
C GLY A 253 11.19 32.53 -5.50
N ARG A 254 12.40 32.82 -6.01
CA ARG A 254 13.00 32.07 -7.13
C ARG A 254 13.27 30.61 -6.77
N LYS A 255 13.84 30.35 -5.60
CA LYS A 255 14.11 28.98 -5.12
C LYS A 255 12.82 28.19 -4.90
N ASP A 256 11.81 28.82 -4.30
CA ASP A 256 10.51 28.20 -4.07
C ASP A 256 9.86 27.85 -5.41
N LEU A 257 9.94 28.75 -6.40
CA LEU A 257 9.40 28.51 -7.73
C LEU A 257 10.15 27.41 -8.48
N GLU A 258 11.49 27.38 -8.39
CA GLU A 258 12.29 26.29 -8.97
C GLU A 258 11.89 24.93 -8.37
N SER A 259 11.70 24.88 -7.05
CA SER A 259 11.27 23.67 -6.35
C SER A 259 9.86 23.25 -6.76
N ALA A 260 8.92 24.20 -6.85
CA ALA A 260 7.58 23.93 -7.32
C ALA A 260 7.54 23.49 -8.81
N GLN A 261 8.41 24.04 -9.67
CA GLN A 261 8.54 23.58 -11.06
C GLN A 261 9.03 22.14 -11.13
N LYS A 262 10.06 21.78 -10.36
CA LYS A 262 10.56 20.40 -10.26
C LYS A 262 9.48 19.43 -9.81
N LEU A 263 8.64 19.82 -8.85
CA LEU A 263 7.52 18.99 -8.40
C LEU A 263 6.49 18.76 -9.51
N ILE A 264 6.12 19.79 -10.26
CA ILE A 264 5.18 19.66 -11.37
C ILE A 264 5.77 18.83 -12.51
N ASP A 265 7.05 19.00 -12.81
CA ASP A 265 7.72 18.20 -13.83
C ASP A 265 7.77 16.71 -13.41
N ALA A 266 8.05 16.44 -12.13
CA ALA A 266 8.04 15.09 -11.57
C ALA A 266 6.64 14.46 -11.55
N SER A 267 5.58 15.27 -11.38
CA SER A 267 4.19 14.80 -11.33
C SER A 267 3.44 14.91 -12.66
N ALA A 268 4.09 15.29 -13.77
CA ALA A 268 3.43 15.74 -15.00
C ALA A 268 2.43 14.73 -15.61
N ASN A 269 2.64 13.43 -15.38
CA ASN A 269 1.79 12.36 -15.90
C ASN A 269 0.89 11.73 -14.82
N PHE A 270 0.81 12.32 -13.64
CA PHE A 270 -0.11 11.87 -12.60
C PHE A 270 -1.44 12.61 -12.74
N THR A 271 -2.50 11.86 -13.03
CA THR A 271 -3.87 12.39 -13.11
C THR A 271 -4.83 11.44 -12.41
N THR A 272 -5.96 11.97 -11.95
CA THR A 272 -7.05 11.19 -11.33
C THR A 272 -8.27 11.11 -12.24
N VAL A 273 -8.29 11.89 -13.32
CA VAL A 273 -9.27 11.83 -14.41
C VAL A 273 -8.51 11.56 -15.71
N SER A 274 -9.07 10.71 -16.56
CA SER A 274 -8.46 10.34 -17.83
C SER A 274 -8.45 11.52 -18.81
N ASN A 275 -7.50 11.52 -19.75
CA ASN A 275 -7.35 12.60 -20.74
C ASN A 275 -8.57 12.78 -21.66
N ASP A 276 -9.37 11.73 -21.83
CA ASP A 276 -10.62 11.74 -22.59
C ASP A 276 -11.86 12.02 -21.74
N GLU A 277 -11.69 12.29 -20.44
CA GLU A 277 -12.74 12.61 -19.46
C GLU A 277 -13.83 11.52 -19.36
N THR A 278 -13.45 10.25 -19.56
CA THR A 278 -14.37 9.10 -19.48
C THR A 278 -14.15 8.23 -18.24
N VAL A 279 -12.96 8.25 -17.64
CA VAL A 279 -12.60 7.45 -16.47
C VAL A 279 -12.09 8.33 -15.34
N ALA A 280 -12.58 8.12 -14.11
CA ALA A 280 -12.15 8.83 -12.91
C ALA A 280 -11.81 7.84 -11.79
N LEU A 281 -10.69 8.08 -11.09
CA LEU A 281 -10.11 7.19 -10.09
C LEU A 281 -10.25 7.77 -8.68
N ALA A 282 -11.24 7.29 -7.92
CA ALA A 282 -11.38 7.64 -6.51
C ALA A 282 -10.59 6.68 -5.62
N THR A 283 -10.09 7.19 -4.49
CA THR A 283 -9.43 6.37 -3.47
C THR A 283 -10.23 6.44 -2.17
N ILE A 284 -10.58 5.28 -1.62
CA ILE A 284 -11.26 5.15 -0.33
C ILE A 284 -10.22 4.74 0.71
N ARG A 285 -10.00 5.58 1.71
CA ARG A 285 -9.09 5.33 2.84
C ARG A 285 -9.88 4.94 4.08
N PHE A 286 -9.52 3.82 4.68
CA PHE A 286 -10.18 3.27 5.87
C PHE A 286 -9.55 3.81 7.17
N ASP A 287 -10.24 3.68 8.29
CA ASP A 287 -9.72 4.07 9.61
C ASP A 287 -8.62 3.13 10.15
N LYS A 288 -8.56 1.91 9.62
CA LYS A 288 -7.72 0.81 10.10
C LYS A 288 -6.76 0.31 9.02
N ARG A 289 -5.74 -0.42 9.45
CA ARG A 289 -4.78 -1.14 8.60
C ARG A 289 -5.45 -2.32 7.88
N GLY A 290 -4.83 -2.80 6.81
CA GLY A 290 -5.36 -3.92 6.02
C GLY A 290 -5.58 -5.21 6.83
N THR A 291 -4.69 -5.47 7.81
CA THR A 291 -4.74 -6.61 8.73
C THR A 291 -5.90 -6.57 9.71
N GLU A 292 -6.28 -5.37 10.13
CA GLU A 292 -7.33 -5.13 11.12
C GLU A 292 -8.70 -4.80 10.49
N LEU A 293 -8.72 -4.63 9.17
CA LEU A 293 -9.91 -4.26 8.41
C LEU A 293 -10.81 -5.47 8.21
N GLU A 294 -12.06 -5.34 8.62
CA GLU A 294 -13.07 -6.38 8.52
C GLU A 294 -13.66 -6.43 7.11
N ALA A 295 -13.94 -7.64 6.60
CA ALA A 295 -14.51 -7.83 5.26
C ALA A 295 -15.83 -7.07 5.08
N GLY A 296 -16.70 -7.09 6.10
CA GLY A 296 -17.99 -6.39 6.06
C GLY A 296 -17.88 -4.87 5.87
N THR A 297 -16.78 -4.24 6.31
CA THR A 297 -16.55 -2.81 6.06
C THR A 297 -16.30 -2.54 4.58
N ARG A 298 -15.47 -3.36 3.91
CA ARG A 298 -15.23 -3.25 2.46
C ARG A 298 -16.48 -3.54 1.65
N GLU A 299 -17.20 -4.59 2.04
CA GLU A 299 -18.48 -4.97 1.41
C GLU A 299 -19.50 -3.84 1.47
N SER A 300 -19.60 -3.12 2.61
CA SER A 300 -20.53 -1.99 2.73
C SER A 300 -20.23 -0.83 1.77
N VAL A 301 -18.95 -0.56 1.49
CA VAL A 301 -18.55 0.45 0.48
C VAL A 301 -18.94 0.00 -0.91
N VAL A 302 -18.65 -1.26 -1.25
CA VAL A 302 -18.96 -1.83 -2.56
C VAL A 302 -20.47 -1.89 -2.79
N GLU A 303 -21.25 -2.31 -1.79
CA GLU A 303 -22.72 -2.40 -1.87
C GLU A 303 -23.33 -1.01 -2.04
N TYR A 304 -22.93 -0.04 -1.22
CA TYR A 304 -23.43 1.33 -1.31
C TYR A 304 -23.17 1.96 -2.70
N LEU A 305 -21.94 1.89 -3.20
CA LEU A 305 -21.57 2.49 -4.48
C LEU A 305 -22.13 1.74 -5.69
N LYS A 306 -22.43 0.43 -5.58
CA LYS A 306 -23.14 -0.31 -6.62
C LYS A 306 -24.63 0.01 -6.68
N GLU A 307 -25.23 0.33 -5.55
CA GLU A 307 -26.65 0.72 -5.46
C GLU A 307 -26.87 2.20 -5.80
N ALA A 308 -25.81 3.01 -5.78
CA ALA A 308 -25.86 4.39 -6.24
C ALA A 308 -26.22 4.44 -7.73
N ASP A 309 -27.42 4.92 -8.05
CA ASP A 309 -27.88 5.09 -9.44
C ASP A 309 -27.20 6.30 -10.08
N LEU A 310 -26.01 6.05 -10.65
CA LEU A 310 -25.21 7.04 -11.35
C LEU A 310 -25.48 6.91 -12.86
N ASN A 311 -26.53 7.57 -13.34
CA ASN A 311 -27.02 7.51 -14.72
C ASN A 311 -25.91 7.41 -15.80
N GLY A 312 -25.73 6.21 -16.37
CA GLY A 312 -24.76 5.95 -17.46
C GLY A 312 -23.29 5.87 -17.03
N ILE A 313 -23.02 5.77 -15.73
CA ILE A 313 -21.68 5.62 -15.13
C ILE A 313 -21.59 4.21 -14.54
N GLU A 314 -20.67 3.41 -15.05
CA GLU A 314 -20.32 2.12 -14.46
C GLU A 314 -19.30 2.34 -13.33
N VAL A 315 -19.51 1.66 -12.21
CA VAL A 315 -18.61 1.70 -11.05
C VAL A 315 -17.94 0.34 -10.90
N GLU A 316 -16.63 0.33 -11.05
CA GLU A 316 -15.80 -0.86 -10.88
C GLU A 316 -14.84 -0.69 -9.71
N PHE A 317 -14.53 -1.78 -9.02
CA PHE A 317 -13.81 -1.77 -7.76
C PHE A 317 -12.52 -2.56 -7.89
N SER A 318 -11.45 -2.00 -7.34
CA SER A 318 -10.16 -2.67 -7.24
C SER A 318 -10.22 -3.97 -6.44
N GLN A 319 -9.17 -4.79 -6.58
CA GLN A 319 -9.08 -6.07 -5.88
C GLN A 319 -9.10 -5.87 -4.36
N GLU A 320 -8.48 -4.82 -3.83
CA GLU A 320 -8.41 -4.52 -2.39
C GLU A 320 -9.80 -4.39 -1.75
N LEU A 321 -10.77 -3.83 -2.47
CA LEU A 321 -12.15 -3.65 -2.02
C LEU A 321 -13.02 -4.90 -2.23
N THR A 322 -12.72 -5.70 -3.25
CA THR A 322 -13.54 -6.85 -3.65
C THR A 322 -13.00 -8.19 -3.17
N GLN A 323 -11.76 -8.23 -2.65
CA GLN A 323 -11.11 -9.42 -2.14
C GLN A 323 -11.83 -9.92 -0.88
N SER A 324 -12.85 -10.73 -1.12
CA SER A 324 -13.52 -11.56 -0.14
C SER A 324 -13.17 -13.00 -0.49
N PHE A 325 -12.46 -13.67 0.42
CA PHE A 325 -12.32 -15.10 0.33
C PHE A 325 -13.70 -15.67 0.66
N GLY A 326 -14.43 -16.07 -0.38
CA GLY A 326 -15.81 -16.52 -0.28
C GLY A 326 -16.01 -17.61 0.79
N ASP A 327 -17.27 -17.84 1.15
CA ASP A 327 -17.64 -18.82 2.17
C ASP A 327 -16.84 -20.13 2.06
N ILE A 328 -16.39 -20.65 3.20
CA ILE A 328 -15.60 -21.90 3.32
C ILE A 328 -16.26 -23.10 2.58
N LEU A 329 -17.56 -23.00 2.28
CA LEU A 329 -18.32 -23.97 1.49
C LEU A 329 -19.00 -23.27 0.30
N GLY A 330 -18.29 -23.13 -0.81
CA GLY A 330 -18.81 -22.61 -2.06
C GLY A 330 -19.61 -23.63 -2.87
N VAL A 331 -20.17 -23.16 -3.99
CA VAL A 331 -20.87 -24.02 -4.96
C VAL A 331 -19.93 -25.11 -5.51
N GLY A 332 -18.64 -24.79 -5.65
CA GLY A 332 -17.59 -25.72 -6.08
C GLY A 332 -17.43 -26.93 -5.15
N GLU A 333 -17.36 -26.71 -3.84
CA GLU A 333 -17.28 -27.78 -2.83
C GLU A 333 -18.51 -28.69 -2.87
N ILE A 334 -19.70 -28.11 -3.05
CA ILE A 334 -20.96 -28.87 -3.13
C ILE A 334 -20.94 -29.76 -4.38
N VAL A 335 -20.56 -29.21 -5.54
CA VAL A 335 -20.43 -29.97 -6.79
C VAL A 335 -19.36 -31.07 -6.66
N GLY A 336 -18.23 -30.76 -6.02
CA GLY A 336 -17.17 -31.71 -5.72
C GLY A 336 -17.64 -32.87 -4.84
N LEU A 337 -18.39 -32.56 -3.77
CA LEU A 337 -18.95 -33.56 -2.85
C LEU A 337 -19.98 -34.46 -3.54
N ILE A 338 -20.85 -33.89 -4.39
CA ILE A 338 -21.82 -34.65 -5.19
C ILE A 338 -21.07 -35.57 -6.16
N SER A 339 -20.03 -35.07 -6.84
CA SER A 339 -19.21 -35.85 -7.76
C SER A 339 -18.49 -37.00 -7.04
N ALA A 340 -17.91 -36.74 -5.86
CA ALA A 340 -17.30 -37.76 -5.00
C ALA A 340 -18.34 -38.82 -4.58
N ALA A 341 -19.56 -38.40 -4.22
CA ALA A 341 -20.65 -39.31 -3.89
C ALA A 341 -21.02 -40.22 -5.07
N ILE A 342 -21.07 -39.68 -6.30
CA ILE A 342 -21.32 -40.45 -7.52
C ILE A 342 -20.20 -41.48 -7.76
N VAL A 343 -18.93 -41.06 -7.68
CA VAL A 343 -17.77 -41.96 -7.86
C VAL A 343 -17.75 -43.06 -6.80
N LEU A 344 -17.97 -42.70 -5.53
CA LEU A 344 -18.11 -43.67 -4.44
C LEU A 344 -19.28 -44.61 -4.66
N PHE A 345 -20.40 -44.13 -5.21
CA PHE A 345 -21.55 -44.96 -5.53
C PHE A 345 -21.22 -45.98 -6.61
N VAL A 346 -20.49 -45.58 -7.65
CA VAL A 346 -20.01 -46.49 -8.70
C VAL A 346 -19.04 -47.53 -8.14
N LEU A 347 -18.10 -47.13 -7.27
CA LEU A 347 -17.13 -48.02 -6.63
C LEU A 347 -17.77 -49.00 -5.64
N LEU A 348 -18.72 -48.52 -4.83
CA LEU A 348 -19.27 -49.27 -3.71
C LEU A 348 -20.60 -49.97 -4.02
N GLY A 349 -21.39 -49.44 -4.94
CA GLY A 349 -22.66 -50.00 -5.40
C GLY A 349 -23.78 -49.98 -4.34
N THR A 350 -23.60 -49.27 -3.22
CA THR A 350 -24.58 -49.16 -2.14
C THR A 350 -24.57 -47.75 -1.54
N PHE A 351 -25.74 -47.16 -1.30
CA PHE A 351 -25.86 -45.85 -0.64
C PHE A 351 -25.18 -45.82 0.73
N ILE A 352 -25.38 -46.87 1.54
CA ILE A 352 -24.76 -46.99 2.87
C ILE A 352 -23.22 -47.00 2.78
N GLY A 353 -22.68 -47.62 1.73
CA GLY A 353 -21.23 -47.61 1.48
C GLY A 353 -20.70 -46.22 1.15
N VAL A 354 -21.49 -45.40 0.45
CA VAL A 354 -21.12 -44.01 0.10
C VAL A 354 -21.21 -43.09 1.32
N SER A 355 -22.26 -43.22 2.11
CA SER A 355 -22.51 -42.33 3.25
C SER A 355 -21.43 -42.41 4.32
N LEU A 356 -20.79 -43.58 4.51
CA LEU A 356 -19.82 -43.75 5.60
C LEU A 356 -18.50 -42.99 5.38
N PRO A 357 -17.82 -43.07 4.22
CA PRO A 357 -16.65 -42.22 3.94
C PRO A 357 -16.98 -40.73 3.98
N ILE A 358 -18.12 -40.32 3.41
CA ILE A 358 -18.55 -38.92 3.42
C ILE A 358 -18.82 -38.43 4.84
N PHE A 359 -19.58 -39.18 5.64
CA PHE A 359 -19.86 -38.82 7.03
C PHE A 359 -18.57 -38.71 7.85
N SER A 360 -17.66 -39.66 7.70
CA SER A 360 -16.37 -39.65 8.40
C SER A 360 -15.55 -38.42 8.01
N ALA A 361 -15.52 -38.08 6.71
CA ALA A 361 -14.84 -36.89 6.20
C ALA A 361 -15.46 -35.60 6.75
N ILE A 362 -16.79 -35.44 6.70
CA ILE A 362 -17.48 -34.25 7.21
C ILE A 362 -17.23 -34.04 8.70
N VAL A 363 -17.28 -35.11 9.51
CA VAL A 363 -16.98 -35.00 10.95
C VAL A 363 -15.52 -34.58 11.16
N GLY A 364 -14.57 -35.15 10.40
CA GLY A 364 -13.17 -34.77 10.52
C GLY A 364 -12.87 -33.35 10.12
N VAL A 365 -13.43 -32.93 8.99
CA VAL A 365 -13.39 -31.56 8.49
C VAL A 365 -13.98 -30.60 9.52
N GLY A 366 -15.19 -30.87 10.03
CA GLY A 366 -15.84 -30.01 11.02
C GLY A 366 -15.03 -29.84 12.30
N ILE A 367 -14.42 -30.93 12.80
CA ILE A 367 -13.54 -30.87 13.97
C ILE A 367 -12.29 -30.06 13.65
N SER A 368 -11.63 -30.32 12.52
CA SER A 368 -10.41 -29.58 12.15
C SER A 368 -10.69 -28.09 11.94
N ALA A 369 -11.76 -27.73 11.24
CA ALA A 369 -12.14 -26.35 10.99
C ALA A 369 -12.48 -25.62 12.29
N THR A 370 -13.23 -26.26 13.20
CA THR A 370 -13.56 -25.65 14.51
C THR A 370 -12.34 -25.55 15.44
N ILE A 371 -11.38 -26.47 15.36
CA ILE A 371 -10.09 -26.32 16.06
C ILE A 371 -9.33 -25.11 15.50
N THR A 372 -9.21 -24.99 14.18
CA THR A 372 -8.54 -23.86 13.54
C THR A 372 -9.19 -22.54 13.93
N LEU A 373 -10.53 -22.46 13.85
CA LEU A 373 -11.29 -21.26 14.25
C LEU A 373 -11.12 -20.92 15.73
N ALA A 374 -11.11 -21.92 16.63
CA ALA A 374 -10.88 -21.69 18.05
C ALA A 374 -9.46 -21.16 18.35
N LEU A 375 -8.47 -21.50 17.52
CA LEU A 375 -7.10 -20.99 17.63
C LEU A 375 -6.94 -19.59 17.03
N ALA A 376 -7.87 -19.15 16.16
CA ALA A 376 -7.78 -17.87 15.45
C ALA A 376 -7.80 -16.64 16.38
N SER A 377 -8.22 -16.76 17.64
CA SER A 377 -8.14 -15.63 18.60
C SER A 377 -6.76 -15.42 19.19
N GLN A 378 -5.91 -16.45 19.18
CA GLN A 378 -4.56 -16.38 19.74
C GLN A 378 -3.49 -16.32 18.66
N ILE A 379 -3.81 -16.78 17.46
CA ILE A 379 -2.90 -16.83 16.33
C ILE A 379 -3.62 -16.14 15.17
N GLU A 380 -3.08 -15.01 14.72
CA GLU A 380 -3.56 -14.35 13.52
C GLU A 380 -3.42 -15.29 12.33
N MET A 381 -4.52 -15.49 11.61
CA MET A 381 -4.55 -16.40 10.48
C MET A 381 -5.47 -15.90 9.39
N THR A 382 -5.08 -16.18 8.15
CA THR A 382 -5.83 -15.80 6.96
C THR A 382 -7.06 -16.70 6.78
N SER A 383 -8.09 -16.18 6.13
CA SER A 383 -9.30 -16.95 5.73
C SER A 383 -9.00 -18.19 4.86
N THR A 384 -7.87 -18.20 4.16
CA THR A 384 -7.38 -19.33 3.36
C THR A 384 -6.88 -20.52 4.19
N THR A 385 -6.50 -20.28 5.45
CA THR A 385 -5.94 -21.32 6.34
C THR A 385 -6.95 -22.44 6.67
N PRO A 386 -8.19 -22.13 7.13
CA PRO A 386 -9.23 -23.14 7.29
C PRO A 386 -9.61 -23.87 6.00
N VAL A 387 -9.67 -23.17 4.87
CA VAL A 387 -10.09 -23.73 3.57
C VAL A 387 -9.16 -24.86 3.13
N LEU A 388 -7.84 -24.69 3.24
CA LEU A 388 -6.88 -25.75 2.95
C LEU A 388 -7.08 -26.99 3.84
N GLY A 389 -7.36 -26.78 5.13
CA GLY A 389 -7.67 -27.85 6.07
C GLY A 389 -8.94 -28.61 5.68
N VAL A 390 -10.00 -27.91 5.26
CA VAL A 390 -11.24 -28.51 4.75
C VAL A 390 -10.98 -29.32 3.48
N MET A 391 -10.32 -28.72 2.49
CA MET A 391 -10.05 -29.34 1.19
C MET A 391 -9.21 -30.61 1.32
N LEU A 392 -8.09 -30.54 2.05
CA LEU A 392 -7.21 -31.69 2.28
C LEU A 392 -7.86 -32.72 3.20
N GLY A 393 -8.51 -32.28 4.27
CA GLY A 393 -9.19 -33.15 5.24
C GLY A 393 -10.32 -33.95 4.61
N LEU A 394 -11.10 -33.35 3.70
CA LEU A 394 -12.18 -34.02 2.98
C LEU A 394 -11.62 -35.07 2.00
N ALA A 395 -10.65 -34.68 1.18
CA ALA A 395 -10.02 -35.58 0.20
C ALA A 395 -9.42 -36.81 0.90
N VAL A 396 -8.56 -36.55 1.88
CA VAL A 396 -7.84 -37.59 2.62
C VAL A 396 -8.79 -38.42 3.49
N GLY A 397 -9.76 -37.79 4.14
CA GLY A 397 -10.76 -38.47 4.97
C GLY A 397 -11.64 -39.45 4.20
N ILE A 398 -12.06 -39.09 2.98
CA ILE A 398 -12.82 -39.98 2.09
C ILE A 398 -11.94 -41.17 1.67
N ASP A 399 -10.73 -40.91 1.19
CA ASP A 399 -9.83 -41.95 0.67
C ASP A 399 -9.45 -42.97 1.74
N TYR A 400 -9.05 -42.50 2.92
CA TYR A 400 -8.63 -43.38 4.01
C TYR A 400 -9.77 -44.23 4.53
N SER A 401 -10.96 -43.65 4.67
CA SER A 401 -12.18 -44.39 5.01
C SER A 401 -12.51 -45.42 3.93
N LEU A 402 -12.41 -45.05 2.65
CA LEU A 402 -12.68 -45.93 1.52
C LEU A 402 -11.71 -47.12 1.47
N PHE A 403 -10.42 -46.92 1.75
CA PHE A 403 -9.43 -48.00 1.80
C PHE A 403 -9.80 -49.06 2.85
N ILE A 404 -10.17 -48.62 4.06
CA ILE A 404 -10.57 -49.52 5.16
C ILE A 404 -11.90 -50.22 4.81
N VAL A 405 -12.89 -49.49 4.29
CA VAL A 405 -14.18 -50.04 3.86
C VAL A 405 -14.01 -51.07 2.76
N ASN A 406 -13.21 -50.78 1.72
CA ASN A 406 -12.99 -51.69 0.61
C ASN A 406 -12.27 -52.97 1.08
N ARG A 407 -11.29 -52.84 1.98
CA ARG A 407 -10.62 -53.98 2.61
C ARG A 407 -11.60 -54.84 3.39
N HIS A 408 -12.42 -54.23 4.23
CA HIS A 408 -13.45 -54.90 5.01
C HIS A 408 -14.47 -55.62 4.12
N ARG A 409 -14.94 -54.98 3.04
CA ARG A 409 -15.87 -55.59 2.07
C ARG A 409 -15.27 -56.80 1.39
N ARG A 410 -13.99 -56.73 0.97
CA ARG A 410 -13.28 -57.90 0.38
C ARG A 410 -13.20 -59.06 1.37
N GLN A 411 -12.91 -58.77 2.63
CA GLN A 411 -12.82 -59.79 3.69
C GLN A 411 -14.19 -60.42 4.01
N LEU A 412 -15.25 -59.62 4.09
CA LEU A 412 -16.61 -60.14 4.24
C LEU A 412 -17.02 -61.06 3.08
N LYS A 413 -16.67 -60.67 1.83
CA LYS A 413 -16.90 -61.52 0.63
C LYS A 413 -16.15 -62.85 0.70
N SER A 414 -14.97 -62.89 1.33
CA SER A 414 -14.24 -64.12 1.61
C SER A 414 -14.77 -64.94 2.80
N GLY A 415 -15.77 -64.43 3.53
CA GLY A 415 -16.43 -65.14 4.63
C GLY A 415 -15.83 -64.88 6.03
N ALA A 416 -15.04 -63.82 6.20
CA ALA A 416 -14.54 -63.40 7.51
C ALA A 416 -15.70 -62.94 8.43
N LYS A 417 -15.59 -63.19 9.75
CA LYS A 417 -16.57 -62.69 10.74
C LYS A 417 -16.53 -61.16 10.78
N LEU A 418 -17.67 -60.51 11.00
CA LEU A 418 -17.80 -59.04 10.93
C LEU A 418 -16.74 -58.29 11.77
N LYS A 419 -16.71 -58.51 13.09
CA LYS A 419 -15.80 -57.78 14.00
C LYS A 419 -14.32 -58.11 13.76
N GLU A 420 -14.04 -59.35 13.39
CA GLU A 420 -12.69 -59.80 13.05
C GLU A 420 -12.21 -59.17 11.73
N SER A 421 -13.08 -59.11 10.73
CA SER A 421 -12.85 -58.41 9.47
C SER A 421 -12.56 -56.93 9.69
N ILE A 422 -13.30 -56.23 10.55
CA ILE A 422 -13.01 -54.82 10.89
C ILE A 422 -11.62 -54.68 11.52
N ALA A 423 -11.28 -55.55 12.46
CA ALA A 423 -9.99 -55.51 13.13
C ALA A 423 -8.81 -55.81 12.17
N ILE A 424 -8.94 -56.81 11.29
CA ILE A 424 -7.92 -57.11 10.27
C ILE A 424 -7.82 -55.96 9.26
N ALA A 425 -8.94 -55.39 8.81
CA ALA A 425 -8.94 -54.24 7.90
C ALA A 425 -8.18 -53.05 8.51
N ASN A 426 -8.44 -52.72 9.79
CA ASN A 426 -7.72 -51.66 10.49
C ASN A 426 -6.24 -52.00 10.73
N GLY A 427 -5.92 -53.25 11.05
CA GLY A 427 -4.54 -53.70 11.22
C GLY A 427 -3.70 -53.70 9.93
N THR A 428 -4.31 -53.97 8.76
CA THR A 428 -3.58 -53.98 7.47
C THR A 428 -3.70 -52.68 6.70
N SER A 429 -4.92 -52.25 6.38
CA SER A 429 -5.15 -51.03 5.60
C SER A 429 -4.98 -49.79 6.45
N GLY A 430 -5.32 -49.85 7.74
CA GLY A 430 -5.04 -48.75 8.66
C GLY A 430 -3.54 -48.45 8.82
N ASN A 431 -2.65 -49.46 8.67
CA ASN A 431 -1.21 -49.20 8.67
C ASN A 431 -0.78 -48.37 7.46
N ALA A 432 -1.30 -48.69 6.27
CA ALA A 432 -1.04 -47.91 5.06
C ALA A 432 -1.61 -46.49 5.18
N VAL A 433 -2.80 -46.35 5.76
CA VAL A 433 -3.45 -45.05 6.06
C VAL A 433 -2.61 -44.21 7.02
N LEU A 434 -2.14 -44.79 8.13
CA LEU A 434 -1.32 -44.09 9.10
C LEU A 434 0.02 -43.66 8.50
N PHE A 435 0.67 -44.54 7.74
CA PHE A 435 1.94 -44.21 7.07
C PHE A 435 1.76 -43.09 6.04
N ALA A 436 0.74 -43.19 5.18
CA ALA A 436 0.43 -42.14 4.21
C ALA A 436 0.10 -40.81 4.91
N GLY A 437 -0.70 -40.83 5.98
CA GLY A 437 -1.05 -39.65 6.76
C GLY A 437 0.15 -38.99 7.41
N VAL A 438 1.05 -39.77 8.02
CA VAL A 438 2.30 -39.25 8.61
C VAL A 438 3.18 -38.61 7.55
N THR A 439 3.30 -39.21 6.36
CA THR A 439 4.07 -38.62 5.25
C THR A 439 3.50 -37.26 4.83
N VAL A 440 2.17 -37.15 4.71
CA VAL A 440 1.51 -35.88 4.38
C VAL A 440 1.71 -34.85 5.49
N VAL A 441 1.59 -35.26 6.76
CA VAL A 441 1.85 -34.37 7.92
C VAL A 441 3.27 -33.83 7.90
N ILE A 442 4.27 -34.67 7.62
CA ILE A 442 5.68 -34.24 7.51
C ILE A 442 5.84 -33.23 6.36
N ALA A 443 5.24 -33.49 5.21
CA ALA A 443 5.29 -32.58 4.06
C ALA A 443 4.64 -31.23 4.36
N LEU A 444 3.49 -31.21 5.02
CA LEU A 444 2.79 -29.97 5.38
C LEU A 444 3.51 -29.19 6.48
N VAL A 445 4.07 -29.86 7.49
CA VAL A 445 4.87 -29.20 8.53
C VAL A 445 6.18 -28.63 7.96
N ALA A 446 6.74 -29.25 6.91
CA ALA A 446 7.93 -28.74 6.22
C ALA A 446 7.70 -27.36 5.57
N LEU A 447 6.45 -26.94 5.34
CA LEU A 447 6.14 -25.57 4.90
C LEU A 447 6.57 -24.50 5.91
N ASN A 448 6.76 -24.84 7.19
CA ASN A 448 7.33 -23.90 8.16
C ASN A 448 8.81 -23.55 7.87
N LEU A 449 9.47 -24.28 6.97
CA LEU A 449 10.87 -24.00 6.58
C LEU A 449 11.00 -22.86 5.57
N THR A 450 9.91 -22.38 4.97
CA THR A 450 9.94 -21.29 3.97
C THR A 450 10.18 -19.91 4.60
N GLY A 451 10.09 -19.79 5.92
CA GLY A 451 10.24 -18.50 6.61
C GLY A 451 9.06 -17.54 6.42
N ILE A 452 7.99 -17.96 5.74
CA ILE A 452 6.77 -17.16 5.52
C ILE A 452 5.69 -17.64 6.48
N GLY A 453 5.30 -16.76 7.42
CA GLY A 453 4.40 -17.08 8.53
C GLY A 453 3.07 -17.70 8.10
N PHE A 454 2.40 -17.09 7.10
CA PHE A 454 1.10 -17.59 6.64
C PHE A 454 1.19 -18.98 5.98
N VAL A 455 2.24 -19.26 5.20
CA VAL A 455 2.46 -20.56 4.54
C VAL A 455 2.73 -21.66 5.57
N GLY A 456 3.55 -21.34 6.59
CA GLY A 456 3.81 -22.24 7.71
C GLY A 456 2.55 -22.54 8.53
N LEU A 457 1.73 -21.53 8.81
CA LEU A 457 0.45 -21.68 9.51
C LEU A 457 -0.55 -22.53 8.70
N MET A 458 -0.68 -22.29 7.40
CA MET A 458 -1.48 -23.12 6.50
C MET A 458 -1.06 -24.58 6.54
N GLY A 459 0.25 -24.84 6.45
CA GLY A 459 0.82 -26.18 6.56
C GLY A 459 0.52 -26.82 7.92
N SER A 460 0.67 -26.07 9.00
CA SER A 460 0.45 -26.56 10.36
C SER A 460 -1.02 -26.88 10.64
N MET A 461 -1.95 -26.01 10.23
CA MET A 461 -3.40 -26.27 10.37
C MET A 461 -3.86 -27.39 9.43
N GLY A 462 -3.32 -27.45 8.21
CA GLY A 462 -3.52 -28.58 7.30
C GLY A 462 -3.05 -29.90 7.90
N ALA A 463 -1.88 -29.92 8.55
CA ALA A 463 -1.36 -31.09 9.23
C ALA A 463 -2.27 -31.55 10.38
N ILE A 464 -2.81 -30.62 11.17
CA ILE A 464 -3.83 -30.93 12.20
C ILE A 464 -5.05 -31.57 11.55
N ALA A 465 -5.55 -31.03 10.44
CA ALA A 465 -6.70 -31.59 9.72
C ALA A 465 -6.43 -33.03 9.25
N ILE A 466 -5.23 -33.32 8.74
CA ILE A 466 -4.83 -34.68 8.36
C ILE A 466 -4.74 -35.62 9.57
N VAL A 467 -4.17 -35.16 10.70
CA VAL A 467 -4.11 -35.96 11.94
C VAL A 467 -5.53 -36.33 12.39
N VAL A 468 -6.45 -35.36 12.43
CA VAL A 468 -7.85 -35.60 12.79
C VAL A 468 -8.52 -36.57 11.81
N ALA A 469 -8.33 -36.38 10.49
CA ALA A 469 -8.88 -37.26 9.46
C ALA A 469 -8.38 -38.71 9.60
N VAL A 470 -7.08 -38.90 9.86
CA VAL A 470 -6.48 -40.24 10.10
C VAL A 470 -7.05 -40.86 11.37
N LEU A 471 -7.15 -40.11 12.46
CA LEU A 471 -7.70 -40.63 13.73
C LEU A 471 -9.16 -41.06 13.56
N ILE A 472 -9.97 -40.30 12.82
CA ILE A 472 -11.36 -40.65 12.51
C ILE A 472 -11.42 -41.87 11.61
N ALA A 473 -10.61 -41.93 10.56
CA ALA A 473 -10.53 -43.10 9.68
C ALA A 473 -10.17 -44.38 10.45
N LEU A 474 -9.28 -44.28 11.45
CA LEU A 474 -8.85 -45.43 12.27
C LEU A 474 -9.79 -45.76 13.44
N THR A 475 -10.75 -44.90 13.77
CA THR A 475 -11.66 -45.08 14.93
C THR A 475 -13.13 -45.07 14.55
N VAL A 476 -13.64 -43.98 13.97
CA VAL A 476 -15.03 -43.81 13.57
C VAL A 476 -15.41 -44.75 12.44
N THR A 477 -14.56 -44.93 11.43
CA THR A 477 -14.86 -45.84 10.30
C THR A 477 -15.04 -47.29 10.79
N PRO A 478 -14.14 -47.89 11.61
CA PRO A 478 -14.39 -49.19 12.26
C PRO A 478 -15.66 -49.26 13.11
N ALA A 479 -15.96 -48.20 13.88
CA ALA A 479 -17.16 -48.14 14.71
C ALA A 479 -18.44 -48.14 13.85
N ALA A 480 -18.50 -47.29 12.83
CA ALA A 480 -19.60 -47.18 11.90
C ALA A 480 -19.80 -48.48 11.11
N LEU A 481 -18.72 -49.13 10.66
CA LEU A 481 -18.78 -50.45 10.03
C LEU A 481 -19.41 -51.51 10.93
N SER A 482 -19.14 -51.47 12.24
CA SER A 482 -19.76 -52.43 13.18
C SER A 482 -21.25 -52.19 13.40
N LEU A 483 -21.74 -50.95 13.29
CA LEU A 483 -23.17 -50.63 13.40
C LEU A 483 -23.93 -50.99 12.11
N ILE A 484 -23.31 -50.75 10.96
CA ILE A 484 -23.88 -51.07 9.63
C ILE A 484 -23.95 -52.59 9.41
N GLY A 485 -22.93 -53.31 9.87
CA GLY A 485 -22.81 -54.74 9.69
C GLY A 485 -22.75 -55.15 8.22
N ASP A 486 -23.41 -56.25 7.87
CA ASP A 486 -23.37 -56.79 6.50
C ASP A 486 -24.06 -55.89 5.46
N ARG A 487 -24.77 -54.82 5.87
CA ARG A 487 -25.47 -53.89 4.96
C ARG A 487 -24.51 -53.07 4.08
N ILE A 488 -23.21 -53.13 4.34
CA ILE A 488 -22.14 -52.58 3.48
C ILE A 488 -21.99 -53.34 2.15
N LEU A 489 -22.55 -54.55 2.05
CA LEU A 489 -22.60 -55.34 0.84
C LEU A 489 -23.95 -55.18 0.13
N THR A 490 -23.95 -55.22 -1.20
CA THR A 490 -25.20 -55.19 -1.97
C THR A 490 -26.08 -56.40 -1.64
N LYS A 491 -27.40 -56.30 -1.87
CA LYS A 491 -28.32 -57.45 -1.72
C LYS A 491 -27.84 -58.68 -2.50
N LYS A 492 -27.29 -58.49 -3.70
CA LYS A 492 -26.72 -59.55 -4.55
C LYS A 492 -25.46 -60.16 -3.95
N GLU A 493 -24.56 -59.35 -3.41
CA GLU A 493 -23.32 -59.81 -2.77
C GLU A 493 -23.58 -60.58 -1.47
N ARG A 494 -24.55 -60.16 -0.65
CA ARG A 494 -24.94 -60.93 0.53
C ARG A 494 -25.51 -62.30 0.17
N ALA A 495 -26.35 -62.35 -0.88
CA ALA A 495 -26.93 -63.59 -1.38
C ALA A 495 -25.89 -64.55 -1.99
N SER A 496 -24.71 -64.06 -2.42
CA SER A 496 -23.62 -64.91 -2.93
C SER A 496 -22.71 -65.46 -1.83
N ILE A 497 -22.81 -64.97 -0.59
CA ILE A 497 -21.99 -65.42 0.55
C ILE A 497 -22.68 -66.55 1.35
N SER A 498 -23.97 -66.82 1.09
CA SER A 498 -24.78 -67.79 1.82
C SER A 498 -24.43 -69.27 1.57
N THR A 499 -23.67 -69.58 0.52
CA THR A 499 -23.30 -70.97 0.16
C THR A 499 -21.79 -71.14 -0.06
N PRO A 500 -21.15 -72.23 0.43
CA PRO A 500 -19.70 -72.45 0.32
C PRO A 500 -19.16 -72.41 -1.12
N ALA A 501 -19.91 -72.94 -2.09
CA ALA A 501 -19.56 -72.94 -3.51
C ALA A 501 -19.56 -71.51 -4.12
N LYS A 502 -20.48 -70.66 -3.69
CA LYS A 502 -20.56 -69.26 -4.13
C LYS A 502 -19.51 -68.38 -3.44
N ARG A 503 -19.11 -68.68 -2.19
CA ARG A 503 -17.95 -68.07 -1.51
C ARG A 503 -16.65 -68.29 -2.28
N LYS A 504 -16.36 -69.53 -2.71
CA LYS A 504 -15.17 -69.82 -3.55
C LYS A 504 -15.19 -69.08 -4.90
N LYS A 505 -16.38 -68.90 -5.49
CA LYS A 505 -16.57 -68.17 -6.76
C LYS A 505 -16.53 -66.64 -6.61
N ALA A 506 -16.85 -66.10 -5.43
CA ALA A 506 -16.73 -64.68 -5.10
C ALA A 506 -15.32 -64.30 -4.62
N ALA A 507 -14.59 -65.25 -4.02
CA ALA A 507 -13.20 -65.09 -3.59
C ALA A 507 -12.17 -65.26 -4.72
N THR A 508 -12.59 -65.78 -5.88
CA THR A 508 -11.72 -65.90 -7.07
C THR A 508 -11.53 -64.52 -7.68
N VAL A 509 -10.34 -63.95 -7.47
CA VAL A 509 -9.91 -62.70 -8.09
C VAL A 509 -9.98 -62.88 -9.60
N LYS A 510 -10.79 -62.04 -10.30
CA LYS A 510 -10.70 -61.92 -11.75
C LYS A 510 -9.37 -61.25 -12.09
N THR A 511 -8.31 -62.04 -12.15
CA THR A 511 -7.02 -61.57 -12.67
C THR A 511 -7.18 -61.43 -14.17
N SER A 512 -7.15 -60.19 -14.67
CA SER A 512 -6.98 -59.97 -16.11
C SER A 512 -5.71 -60.70 -16.54
N LYS A 513 -5.85 -61.65 -17.47
CA LYS A 513 -4.71 -62.41 -18.02
C LYS A 513 -3.98 -61.64 -19.12
N ALA A 514 -4.47 -60.46 -19.50
CA ALA A 514 -3.85 -59.66 -20.54
C ALA A 514 -2.61 -58.94 -19.95
N PRO A 515 -1.39 -59.25 -20.41
CA PRO A 515 -0.20 -58.49 -20.05
C PRO A 515 -0.40 -57.02 -20.48
N VAL A 516 -0.32 -56.11 -19.52
CA VAL A 516 -0.42 -54.66 -19.76
C VAL A 516 0.77 -54.25 -20.62
N TRP A 517 0.58 -53.32 -21.56
CA TRP A 517 1.64 -52.90 -22.49
C TRP A 517 2.90 -52.43 -21.75
N ALA A 518 2.72 -51.69 -20.65
CA ALA A 518 3.81 -51.24 -19.79
C ALA A 518 4.67 -52.38 -19.21
N THR A 519 4.06 -53.54 -18.90
CA THR A 519 4.80 -54.71 -18.42
C THR A 519 5.54 -55.44 -19.54
N LYS A 520 5.08 -55.33 -20.79
CA LYS A 520 5.78 -55.90 -21.96
C LYS A 520 6.97 -55.03 -22.40
N ASN A 521 6.81 -53.72 -22.39
CA ASN A 521 7.78 -52.77 -22.93
C ASN A 521 8.18 -51.74 -21.86
N PRO A 522 8.85 -52.15 -20.76
CA PRO A 522 9.09 -51.28 -19.61
C PRO A 522 9.91 -50.04 -19.96
N TRP A 523 10.91 -50.15 -20.83
CA TRP A 523 11.74 -49.02 -21.24
C TRP A 523 11.00 -48.03 -22.14
N LEU A 524 10.17 -48.50 -23.06
CA LEU A 524 9.34 -47.61 -23.89
C LEU A 524 8.26 -46.93 -23.07
N ALA A 525 7.67 -47.64 -22.10
CA ALA A 525 6.73 -47.04 -21.16
C ALA A 525 7.41 -46.00 -20.27
N LEU A 526 8.59 -46.31 -19.74
CA LEU A 526 9.39 -45.37 -18.94
C LEU A 526 9.77 -44.13 -19.75
N ALA A 527 10.32 -44.32 -20.96
CA ALA A 527 10.70 -43.23 -21.84
C ALA A 527 9.49 -42.38 -22.23
N ALA A 528 8.36 -43.00 -22.62
CA ALA A 528 7.15 -42.27 -22.96
C ALA A 528 6.62 -41.44 -21.77
N THR A 529 6.57 -42.03 -20.57
CA THR A 529 6.12 -41.31 -19.37
C THR A 529 7.07 -40.17 -19.02
N ILE A 530 8.38 -40.39 -19.01
CA ILE A 530 9.37 -39.34 -18.73
C ILE A 530 9.29 -38.23 -19.79
N SER A 531 9.23 -38.57 -21.07
CA SER A 531 9.13 -37.57 -22.13
C SER A 531 7.87 -36.71 -21.99
N VAL A 532 6.71 -37.32 -21.69
CA VAL A 532 5.48 -36.57 -21.43
C VAL A 532 5.65 -35.65 -20.22
N LEU A 533 6.21 -36.13 -19.11
CA LEU A 533 6.43 -35.32 -17.91
C LEU A 533 7.42 -34.16 -18.16
N VAL A 534 8.49 -34.39 -18.90
CA VAL A 534 9.47 -33.34 -19.25
C VAL A 534 8.84 -32.29 -20.16
N ILE A 535 8.07 -32.70 -21.18
CA ILE A 535 7.35 -31.76 -22.06
C ILE A 535 6.36 -30.92 -21.24
N MET A 536 5.64 -31.53 -20.30
CA MET A 536 4.74 -30.82 -19.39
C MET A 536 5.47 -29.90 -18.40
N ALA A 537 6.76 -30.14 -18.13
CA ALA A 537 7.58 -29.34 -17.22
C ALA A 537 8.25 -28.14 -17.90
N ILE A 538 8.31 -28.06 -19.23
CA ILE A 538 8.95 -26.93 -19.95
C ILE A 538 8.37 -25.57 -19.52
N PRO A 539 7.04 -25.37 -19.41
CA PRO A 539 6.46 -24.09 -19.00
C PRO A 539 6.89 -23.63 -17.59
N LEU A 540 7.40 -24.51 -16.73
CA LEU A 540 7.90 -24.13 -15.40
C LEU A 540 9.13 -23.22 -15.48
N SER A 541 9.88 -23.25 -16.58
CA SER A 541 11.05 -22.38 -16.77
C SER A 541 10.68 -20.92 -17.11
N GLU A 542 9.43 -20.68 -17.51
CA GLU A 542 8.91 -19.34 -17.84
C GLU A 542 8.01 -18.79 -16.72
N MET A 543 7.89 -19.51 -15.60
CA MET A 543 7.01 -19.15 -14.50
C MET A 543 7.54 -17.92 -13.77
N ARG A 544 6.69 -16.90 -13.63
CA ARG A 544 6.92 -15.73 -12.79
C ARG A 544 6.10 -15.85 -11.53
N LEU A 545 6.73 -15.56 -10.40
CA LEU A 545 6.10 -15.58 -9.09
C LEU A 545 5.70 -14.15 -8.71
N GLY A 546 4.56 -14.02 -8.06
CA GLY A 546 4.03 -12.74 -7.59
C GLY A 546 2.71 -12.98 -6.86
N LEU A 547 2.30 -12.02 -6.03
CA LEU A 547 0.96 -12.00 -5.45
C LEU A 547 -0.06 -11.70 -6.57
N PRO A 548 -1.26 -12.30 -6.50
CA PRO A 548 -2.34 -12.01 -7.44
C PRO A 548 -2.67 -10.52 -7.43
N ASP A 549 -2.87 -9.96 -8.63
CA ASP A 549 -3.39 -8.63 -8.88
C ASP A 549 -4.78 -8.71 -9.55
N GLY A 550 -5.41 -7.57 -9.80
CA GLY A 550 -6.70 -7.51 -10.49
C GLY A 550 -6.67 -8.15 -11.89
N GLY A 551 -5.50 -8.18 -12.55
CA GLY A 551 -5.32 -8.84 -13.85
C GLY A 551 -5.41 -10.37 -13.81
N SER A 552 -5.28 -10.96 -12.62
CA SER A 552 -5.38 -12.41 -12.38
C SER A 552 -6.81 -12.89 -12.09
N GLU A 553 -7.75 -11.95 -11.90
CA GLU A 553 -9.15 -12.24 -11.59
C GLU A 553 -9.96 -12.63 -12.85
N PRO A 554 -11.13 -13.29 -12.70
CA PRO A 554 -12.01 -13.59 -13.83
C PRO A 554 -12.37 -12.34 -14.63
N THR A 555 -12.44 -12.45 -15.96
CA THR A 555 -12.62 -11.30 -16.88
C THR A 555 -13.95 -10.57 -16.70
N ASP A 556 -14.94 -11.22 -16.10
CA ASP A 556 -16.26 -10.68 -15.77
C ASP A 556 -16.32 -10.05 -14.37
N SER A 557 -15.26 -10.18 -13.58
CA SER A 557 -15.16 -9.59 -12.25
C SER A 557 -14.92 -8.09 -12.29
N SER A 558 -15.36 -7.41 -11.23
CA SER A 558 -15.15 -5.97 -11.07
C SER A 558 -13.67 -5.61 -10.93
N ALA A 559 -12.88 -6.44 -10.23
CA ALA A 559 -11.45 -6.27 -10.06
C ALA A 559 -10.69 -6.30 -11.40
N TYR A 560 -11.03 -7.25 -12.29
CA TYR A 560 -10.41 -7.33 -13.61
C TYR A 560 -10.75 -6.13 -14.50
N LYS A 561 -12.02 -5.70 -14.49
CA LYS A 561 -12.45 -4.53 -15.25
C LYS A 561 -11.82 -3.24 -14.73
N SER A 562 -11.78 -3.05 -13.40
CA SER A 562 -11.09 -1.93 -12.76
C SER A 562 -9.62 -1.90 -13.18
N TYR A 563 -8.91 -3.02 -13.10
CA TYR A 563 -7.51 -3.13 -13.53
C TYR A 563 -7.32 -2.77 -15.01
N THR A 564 -8.20 -3.25 -15.87
CA THR A 564 -8.13 -2.99 -17.32
C THR A 564 -8.43 -1.53 -17.65
N LEU A 565 -9.50 -0.96 -17.08
CA LEU A 565 -9.88 0.44 -17.28
C LEU A 565 -8.77 1.39 -16.80
N VAL A 566 -8.16 1.12 -15.64
CA VAL A 566 -7.02 1.91 -15.14
C VAL A 566 -5.81 1.78 -16.06
N SER A 567 -5.51 0.55 -16.52
CA SER A 567 -4.38 0.31 -17.43
C SER A 567 -4.55 1.03 -18.76
N ASP A 568 -5.76 1.02 -19.32
CA ASP A 568 -6.06 1.60 -20.63
C ASP A 568 -6.14 3.15 -20.57
N ALA A 569 -6.70 3.70 -19.48
CA ALA A 569 -6.92 5.14 -19.35
C ALA A 569 -5.71 5.93 -18.83
N PHE A 570 -4.96 5.34 -17.88
CA PHE A 570 -3.84 6.01 -17.19
C PHE A 570 -2.48 5.35 -17.46
N GLY A 571 -2.48 4.11 -17.94
CA GLY A 571 -1.28 3.29 -18.12
C GLY A 571 -1.16 2.19 -17.06
N PRO A 572 -0.50 1.06 -17.38
CA PRO A 572 -0.51 -0.12 -16.51
C PRO A 572 0.16 0.11 -15.15
N GLY A 573 1.06 1.08 -15.03
CA GLY A 573 1.71 1.41 -13.76
C GLY A 573 0.80 2.02 -12.70
N PHE A 574 -0.37 2.56 -13.08
CA PHE A 574 -1.35 3.04 -12.10
C PHE A 574 -1.96 1.91 -11.25
N ASN A 575 -1.91 0.66 -11.72
CA ASN A 575 -2.29 -0.53 -10.94
C ASN A 575 -1.18 -1.04 -10.02
N GLY A 576 0.02 -0.47 -10.10
CA GLY A 576 1.22 -0.92 -9.39
C GLY A 576 2.01 0.22 -8.78
N GLN A 577 1.33 1.26 -8.30
CA GLN A 577 2.00 2.43 -7.75
C GLN A 577 2.83 2.04 -6.51
N ILE A 578 4.08 2.48 -6.49
CA ILE A 578 5.03 2.18 -5.42
C ILE A 578 5.03 3.36 -4.46
N THR A 579 4.60 3.13 -3.22
CA THR A 579 4.70 4.16 -2.18
C THR A 579 6.12 4.11 -1.63
N THR A 580 6.82 5.23 -1.71
CA THR A 580 8.19 5.39 -1.25
C THR A 580 8.20 6.24 0.01
N VAL A 581 8.85 5.73 1.05
CA VAL A 581 8.95 6.35 2.36
C VAL A 581 10.39 6.81 2.55
N LEU A 582 10.56 8.12 2.75
CA LEU A 582 11.81 8.73 3.18
C LEU A 582 11.70 9.05 4.67
N GLU A 583 12.59 8.51 5.49
CA GLU A 583 12.66 8.76 6.93
C GLU A 583 14.00 9.38 7.29
N LEU A 584 13.97 10.52 7.97
CA LEU A 584 15.16 11.28 8.39
C LEU A 584 15.35 11.20 9.90
N ASN A 585 16.60 11.19 10.35
CA ASN A 585 16.89 11.20 11.79
C ASN A 585 16.51 12.52 12.47
N GLU A 586 16.68 13.64 11.76
CA GLU A 586 16.41 15.00 12.23
C GLU A 586 15.28 15.66 11.42
N PRO A 587 14.47 16.54 12.06
CA PRO A 587 13.37 17.20 11.38
C PRO A 587 13.88 18.28 10.41
N VAL A 588 13.21 18.39 9.26
CA VAL A 588 13.54 19.41 8.24
C VAL A 588 12.92 20.74 8.63
N ALA A 589 13.67 21.84 8.44
CA ALA A 589 13.14 23.18 8.63
C ALA A 589 12.00 23.45 7.65
N GLU A 590 10.98 24.22 8.06
CA GLU A 590 9.79 24.46 7.24
C GLU A 590 10.07 25.11 5.89
N GLU A 591 11.12 25.91 5.83
CA GLU A 591 11.57 26.59 4.62
C GLU A 591 12.33 25.67 3.64
N ASP A 592 12.82 24.51 4.13
CA ASP A 592 13.58 23.54 3.34
C ASP A 592 12.72 22.32 2.93
N THR A 593 11.51 22.16 3.48
CA THR A 593 10.64 21.00 3.18
C THR A 593 10.27 20.94 1.69
N LEU A 594 9.92 22.08 1.10
CA LEU A 594 9.57 22.17 -0.33
C LEU A 594 10.76 21.81 -1.22
N ALA A 595 11.95 22.29 -0.87
CA ALA A 595 13.17 22.02 -1.61
C ALA A 595 13.53 20.51 -1.55
N LEU A 596 13.43 19.89 -0.37
CA LEU A 596 13.66 18.47 -0.21
C LEU A 596 12.64 17.62 -1.00
N GLN A 597 11.34 17.97 -0.91
CA GLN A 597 10.30 17.29 -1.68
C GLN A 597 10.58 17.37 -3.18
N ALA A 598 10.98 18.54 -3.67
CA ALA A 598 11.31 18.77 -5.08
C ALA A 598 12.52 17.95 -5.53
N GLU A 599 13.58 17.92 -4.72
CA GLU A 599 14.79 17.16 -5.03
C GLU A 599 14.52 15.66 -5.05
N MET A 600 13.83 15.14 -4.05
CA MET A 600 13.51 13.72 -3.95
C MET A 600 12.50 13.28 -5.01
N ALA A 601 11.45 14.06 -5.27
CA ALA A 601 10.51 13.76 -6.36
C ALA A 601 11.22 13.78 -7.72
N SER A 602 12.14 14.73 -7.96
CA SER A 602 12.94 14.76 -9.20
C SER A 602 13.88 13.56 -9.31
N ALA A 603 14.51 13.14 -8.21
CA ALA A 603 15.37 11.97 -8.18
C ALA A 603 14.58 10.69 -8.50
N LEU A 604 13.39 10.54 -7.93
CA LEU A 604 12.48 9.41 -8.18
C LEU A 604 11.92 9.43 -9.60
N ALA A 605 11.49 10.58 -10.10
CA ALA A 605 11.01 10.74 -11.48
C ALA A 605 12.13 10.57 -12.53
N GLY A 606 13.39 10.79 -12.14
CA GLY A 606 14.55 10.59 -12.99
C GLY A 606 15.01 9.14 -13.13
N LEU A 607 14.43 8.20 -12.38
CA LEU A 607 14.71 6.76 -12.49
C LEU A 607 14.21 6.19 -13.82
N GLU A 608 14.82 5.10 -14.28
CA GLU A 608 14.37 4.44 -15.50
C GLU A 608 13.00 3.81 -15.26
N ASN A 609 12.09 3.86 -16.24
CA ASN A 609 10.75 3.29 -16.14
C ASN A 609 9.83 3.94 -15.08
N VAL A 610 10.08 5.19 -14.68
CA VAL A 610 9.14 5.99 -13.88
C VAL A 610 8.40 7.00 -14.75
N THR A 611 7.08 7.02 -14.64
CA THR A 611 6.18 7.92 -15.39
C THR A 611 5.89 9.20 -14.62
N ALA A 612 5.73 9.09 -13.30
CA ALA A 612 5.53 10.22 -12.39
C ALA A 612 5.97 9.87 -10.97
N ALA A 613 6.40 10.86 -10.20
CA ALA A 613 6.66 10.77 -8.77
C ALA A 613 6.02 11.97 -8.06
N VAL A 614 5.03 11.71 -7.22
CA VAL A 614 4.21 12.75 -6.57
C VAL A 614 4.46 12.75 -5.07
N PRO A 615 4.76 13.90 -4.43
CA PRO A 615 4.74 13.99 -2.98
C PRO A 615 3.32 13.72 -2.47
N ALA A 616 3.18 12.75 -1.57
CA ALA A 616 1.88 12.33 -1.05
C ALA A 616 1.58 12.98 0.31
N ALA A 617 2.52 12.91 1.26
CA ALA A 617 2.33 13.49 2.59
C ALA A 617 3.67 13.72 3.30
N VAL A 618 3.63 14.57 4.33
CA VAL A 618 4.74 14.81 5.26
C VAL A 618 4.20 14.60 6.67
N SER A 619 4.96 13.92 7.53
CA SER A 619 4.58 13.73 8.93
C SER A 619 4.61 15.04 9.71
N ASP A 620 3.83 15.12 10.79
CA ASP A 620 3.77 16.31 11.66
C ASP A 620 5.12 16.68 12.27
N ASP A 621 6.00 15.70 12.50
CA ASP A 621 7.35 15.90 13.02
C ASP A 621 8.38 16.28 11.93
N LYS A 622 7.95 16.36 10.67
CA LYS A 622 8.78 16.73 9.49
C LYS A 622 10.00 15.81 9.29
N LYS A 623 9.90 14.55 9.72
CA LYS A 623 10.94 13.52 9.54
C LYS A 623 10.61 12.51 8.47
N THR A 624 9.33 12.27 8.20
CA THR A 624 8.88 11.27 7.25
C THR A 624 8.19 11.94 6.07
N PHE A 625 8.66 11.62 4.87
CA PHE A 625 8.12 12.12 3.61
C PHE A 625 7.66 10.92 2.77
N LEU A 626 6.46 11.02 2.22
CA LEU A 626 5.87 10.00 1.38
C LEU A 626 5.80 10.48 -0.06
N PHE A 627 6.17 9.58 -0.96
CA PHE A 627 6.09 9.80 -2.40
C PHE A 627 5.32 8.65 -3.04
N GLN A 628 4.46 8.96 -3.99
CA GLN A 628 3.80 7.98 -4.82
C GLN A 628 4.52 7.92 -6.17
N VAL A 629 5.19 6.80 -6.43
CA VAL A 629 5.92 6.57 -7.68
C VAL A 629 5.06 5.72 -8.60
N VAL A 630 4.81 6.23 -9.81
CA VAL A 630 4.05 5.54 -10.85
C VAL A 630 5.03 4.95 -11.88
N PRO A 631 5.21 3.63 -11.93
CA PRO A 631 6.07 2.98 -12.93
C PRO A 631 5.46 3.05 -14.34
N THR A 632 6.21 2.68 -15.37
CA THR A 632 5.69 2.54 -16.74
C THR A 632 4.95 1.21 -16.95
N GLY A 633 5.36 0.15 -16.26
CA GLY A 633 4.82 -1.20 -16.36
C GLY A 633 3.85 -1.57 -15.23
N GLY A 634 3.11 -2.66 -15.39
CA GLY A 634 2.20 -3.18 -14.36
C GLY A 634 2.93 -3.75 -13.13
N PRO A 635 2.19 -4.09 -12.05
CA PRO A 635 2.77 -4.50 -10.77
C PRO A 635 3.63 -5.79 -10.82
N SER A 636 3.44 -6.62 -11.85
CA SER A 636 4.17 -7.88 -12.10
C SER A 636 5.17 -7.80 -13.27
N SER A 637 5.42 -6.60 -13.79
CA SER A 637 6.36 -6.35 -14.89
C SER A 637 7.82 -6.28 -14.40
N VAL A 638 8.77 -6.54 -15.30
CA VAL A 638 10.21 -6.51 -14.94
C VAL A 638 10.67 -5.07 -14.73
N GLU A 639 10.09 -4.16 -15.51
CA GLU A 639 10.33 -2.73 -15.46
C GLU A 639 9.99 -2.18 -14.07
N THR A 640 8.84 -2.55 -13.52
CA THR A 640 8.43 -2.14 -12.17
C THR A 640 9.27 -2.78 -11.06
N GLU A 641 9.73 -4.02 -11.26
CA GLU A 641 10.68 -4.65 -10.34
C GLU A 641 12.01 -3.88 -10.27
N GLN A 642 12.53 -3.47 -11.43
CA GLN A 642 13.75 -2.69 -11.51
C GLN A 642 13.61 -1.33 -10.81
N VAL A 643 12.47 -0.65 -10.96
CA VAL A 643 12.18 0.61 -10.25
C VAL A 643 12.28 0.43 -8.73
N VAL A 644 11.79 -0.67 -8.16
CA VAL A 644 11.91 -0.93 -6.71
C VAL A 644 13.37 -1.07 -6.27
N TYR A 645 14.21 -1.77 -7.06
CA TYR A 645 15.64 -1.85 -6.76
C TYR A 645 16.34 -0.50 -6.88
N GLU A 646 16.03 0.28 -7.92
CA GLU A 646 16.59 1.61 -8.12
C GLU A 646 16.21 2.57 -6.98
N ILE A 647 14.96 2.52 -6.50
CA ILE A 647 14.53 3.28 -5.30
C ILE A 647 15.35 2.86 -4.07
N ARG A 648 15.60 1.56 -3.88
CA ARG A 648 16.40 1.06 -2.76
C ARG A 648 17.88 1.46 -2.88
N ASP A 649 18.41 1.54 -4.09
CA ASP A 649 19.78 1.99 -4.35
C ASP A 649 19.98 3.48 -4.03
N LEU A 650 18.92 4.30 -4.03
CA LEU A 650 18.96 5.68 -3.54
C LEU A 650 19.26 5.77 -2.03
N ASN A 651 19.16 4.68 -1.27
CA ASN A 651 19.43 4.70 0.17
C ASN A 651 20.84 5.18 0.50
N GLN A 652 21.84 4.87 -0.33
CA GLN A 652 23.21 5.38 -0.14
C GLN A 652 23.27 6.91 -0.25
N MET A 653 22.59 7.48 -1.26
CA MET A 653 22.54 8.93 -1.46
C MET A 653 21.80 9.62 -0.31
N VAL A 654 20.72 9.02 0.19
CA VAL A 654 19.95 9.54 1.32
C VAL A 654 20.74 9.48 2.62
N GLU A 655 21.45 8.39 2.89
CA GLU A 655 22.33 8.27 4.06
C GLU A 655 23.46 9.32 4.02
N ASP A 656 24.12 9.49 2.86
CA ASP A 656 25.27 10.40 2.72
C ASP A 656 24.90 11.89 2.82
N ASN A 657 23.73 12.29 2.29
CA ASN A 657 23.33 13.69 2.19
C ASN A 657 22.36 14.15 3.29
N TYR A 658 21.53 13.25 3.82
CA TYR A 658 20.40 13.59 4.67
C TYR A 658 20.37 12.85 6.01
N ASP A 659 21.31 11.93 6.27
CA ASP A 659 21.32 11.07 7.47
C ASP A 659 19.94 10.42 7.71
N GLY A 660 19.44 9.75 6.67
CA GLY A 660 18.12 9.12 6.66
C GLY A 660 18.11 7.80 5.90
N LYS A 661 16.92 7.26 5.68
CA LYS A 661 16.69 6.01 4.94
C LYS A 661 15.53 6.18 3.97
N ILE A 662 15.59 5.44 2.87
CA ILE A 662 14.50 5.36 1.91
C ILE A 662 14.06 3.91 1.72
N GLY A 663 12.75 3.71 1.68
CA GLY A 663 12.14 2.39 1.53
C GLY A 663 11.00 2.42 0.54
N ALA A 664 10.80 1.32 -0.18
CA ALA A 664 9.68 1.12 -1.09
C ALA A 664 8.69 0.11 -0.49
N ILE A 665 7.40 0.48 -0.48
CA ILE A 665 6.28 -0.36 -0.08
C ILE A 665 5.25 -0.44 -1.22
N GLY A 666 4.31 -1.37 -1.09
CA GLY A 666 3.30 -1.68 -2.11
C GLY A 666 3.37 -3.14 -2.55
N ILE A 667 2.49 -3.52 -3.48
CA ILE A 667 2.33 -4.92 -3.92
C ILE A 667 3.62 -5.42 -4.60
N THR A 668 4.23 -4.64 -5.50
CA THR A 668 5.46 -5.04 -6.19
C THR A 668 6.64 -5.22 -5.23
N ALA A 669 6.88 -4.26 -4.32
CA ALA A 669 7.95 -4.39 -3.33
C ALA A 669 7.77 -5.63 -2.44
N THR A 670 6.53 -5.92 -2.05
CA THR A 670 6.19 -7.14 -1.31
C THR A 670 6.39 -8.40 -2.15
N ASN A 671 6.04 -8.39 -3.43
CA ASN A 671 6.24 -9.50 -4.36
C ASN A 671 7.71 -9.88 -4.51
N ILE A 672 8.58 -8.87 -4.67
CA ILE A 672 10.02 -9.05 -4.79
C ILE A 672 10.56 -9.71 -3.53
N ASP A 673 10.26 -9.13 -2.37
CA ASP A 673 10.84 -9.64 -1.11
C ASP A 673 10.31 -11.04 -0.73
N VAL A 674 9.09 -11.37 -1.13
CA VAL A 674 8.54 -12.72 -0.98
C VAL A 674 9.24 -13.68 -1.93
N SER A 675 9.44 -13.29 -3.18
CA SER A 675 10.08 -14.12 -4.20
C SER A 675 11.54 -14.39 -3.84
N ASP A 676 12.27 -13.41 -3.30
CA ASP A 676 13.65 -13.57 -2.83
C ASP A 676 13.77 -14.50 -1.61
N LYS A 677 12.70 -14.60 -0.82
CA LYS A 677 12.66 -15.42 0.40
C LYS A 677 12.30 -16.89 0.14
N ILE A 678 11.59 -17.18 -0.96
CA ILE A 678 11.15 -18.55 -1.37
C ILE A 678 12.23 -19.22 -2.21
#